data_AF-A0A518IRG0-F1
#
_entry.id   AF-A0A518IRG0-F1
#
_cell.length_a   1.000
_cell.length_b   1.000
_cell.length_c   1.000
_cell.angle_alpha   90.00
_cell.angle_beta   90.00
_cell.angle_gamma   90.00
#
_symmetry.space_group_name_H-M   'P 1'
#
loop_
_entity.id
_entity.type
_entity.pdbx_description
1 polymer ?
#
loop_
_entity_poly.entity_id
_entity_poly.type
_entity_poly.pdbx_seq_one_letter_code
_entity_poly.pdbx_strand_id
1 'polypeptide(L)'
;MPENPTPRPKLDITQDLDAASAHDPRESDFSVVDDDRELALPTEIGDYTVTRLIGSGGMGRVYHAVHRPMDRIVALKMLPPSRMQNHKSVDRFYAEVRAAARLMHPNIVTAFDAGHKGDLHYLAMEYLEGATLTQIVRASGPLELSRAVDLIRQAATGLQHAHCAGIVHRDVKPSNLMLTPEGIVKVLDLGLATIGSEPDKQRKRGRLVGTIEYMAPEQIEDASNPDRRNDIYSLGATFFFLLTGRTLYQGGILDQARAHRDEPLPDLFALRPDVDVRLDQVIRRMLAKRLDGRYSSLAEVLEDLDEWLAGATLSDWTEAGSRLTLPGEQLTDGVEATTAVGRSSVLGLDVGMFYVAAAMAEAGHPVRTGNAGINNQPLLQSAVATTRDEQTIFGSDAIKLRTKTPHRLAHCVQLYLGTTKLDRHIGDRQCPPEVAIGMIMRHAARNAWELNGRPAVVAVTVPACYDQARRRSTMQAAQVAGFDSIRLIDRPLAAAQSQLIEEHAALPPPKPSEVCYWMVVSLTGLAMEISVVRHVGGRLQLLASVGDWNLGLLAWQQRVVDLAATDCLRRLRLDPRKDLKDAVSLQLACEKALRQLSIKPQADLDFRLQGRDATVTLKRATLGAACSDLLVHLNGMIGQALKESGVDASQLSNCLTVGMLTRMPQVSDVLRGRIGSQMPIIAVDRPALAAGAASAVMGELPGQTHGFPAPHSCSTHDLGLLIRDGKQKRPRTVPVLPRATKLPARKSRRLLQPQPGQRPSLTLIESAGWQGDAWRSLGNFHLPEHDAEAPLEAVLEVDANGLLKVGVHDPNTGHVQRVPPLPTPMIDEADLPTWRAWIEKTTRNQPPA
;
A
#
# COMPACT_ATOMS: atom_id res chain seq x y z
N MET A 1 18.35 -55.19 -4.10
CA MET A 1 18.78 -55.44 -2.71
C MET A 1 20.30 -55.49 -2.72
N PRO A 2 20.97 -54.84 -1.76
CA PRO A 2 21.48 -53.47 -1.96
C PRO A 2 22.94 -53.31 -1.50
N GLU A 3 23.56 -52.16 -1.80
CA GLU A 3 24.52 -51.54 -0.87
C GLU A 3 24.52 -50.00 -1.02
N ASN A 4 24.61 -49.34 0.13
CA ASN A 4 24.20 -47.96 0.42
C ASN A 4 25.08 -46.85 -0.20
N PRO A 5 24.52 -45.63 -0.36
CA PRO A 5 25.28 -44.43 -0.72
C PRO A 5 25.95 -43.79 0.52
N THR A 6 27.21 -43.40 0.36
CA THR A 6 28.04 -42.65 1.31
C THR A 6 27.61 -41.17 1.46
N PRO A 7 27.80 -40.56 2.65
CA PRO A 7 27.39 -39.18 2.94
C PRO A 7 28.38 -38.12 2.40
N ARG A 8 27.85 -36.94 2.06
CA ARG A 8 28.58 -35.72 1.69
C ARG A 8 29.24 -35.05 2.92
N PRO A 9 30.35 -34.31 2.76
CA PRO A 9 31.12 -33.77 3.88
C PRO A 9 30.47 -32.52 4.52
N LYS A 10 30.67 -32.35 5.82
CA LYS A 10 30.39 -31.13 6.60
C LYS A 10 31.53 -30.13 6.38
N LEU A 11 31.21 -28.87 6.05
CA LEU A 11 32.18 -27.77 6.10
C LEU A 11 32.36 -27.32 7.55
N ASP A 12 33.61 -27.32 8.00
CA ASP A 12 34.08 -26.80 9.28
C ASP A 12 34.49 -25.34 9.10
N ILE A 13 33.91 -24.42 9.86
CA ILE A 13 34.16 -22.96 9.75
C ILE A 13 34.83 -22.52 11.04
N THR A 14 36.08 -22.92 11.25
CA THR A 14 36.89 -22.46 12.40
C THR A 14 38.33 -22.07 12.04
N GLN A 15 38.70 -21.90 10.76
CA GLN A 15 40.11 -21.70 10.39
C GLN A 15 40.48 -20.43 9.60
N ASP A 16 39.57 -19.50 9.29
CA ASP A 16 39.95 -18.27 8.54
C ASP A 16 39.67 -16.97 9.31
N LEU A 17 40.27 -16.81 10.50
CA LEU A 17 40.30 -15.52 11.21
C LEU A 17 41.70 -15.01 11.60
N ASP A 18 42.77 -15.68 11.17
CA ASP A 18 44.15 -15.26 11.44
C ASP A 18 44.90 -14.82 10.17
N ALA A 19 44.42 -13.77 9.47
CA ALA A 19 45.25 -13.05 8.49
C ALA A 19 44.58 -11.75 7.98
N ALA A 20 44.57 -10.68 8.78
CA ALA A 20 44.39 -9.32 8.25
C ALA A 20 44.84 -8.23 9.25
N SER A 21 46.12 -8.21 9.61
CA SER A 21 46.75 -7.03 10.23
C SER A 21 47.48 -6.21 9.16
N ALA A 22 46.78 -5.27 8.53
CA ALA A 22 47.40 -4.23 7.71
C ALA A 22 46.81 -2.86 8.11
N HIS A 23 47.67 -2.00 8.65
CA HIS A 23 47.39 -0.65 9.14
C HIS A 23 47.08 0.32 7.98
N ASP A 24 45.97 1.07 8.01
CA ASP A 24 45.68 2.23 7.13
C ASP A 24 45.65 3.52 7.99
N PRO A 25 46.38 4.61 7.64
CA PRO A 25 46.69 5.74 8.54
C PRO A 25 45.58 6.81 8.68
N ARG A 26 44.30 6.45 8.61
CA ARG A 26 43.18 7.42 8.70
C ARG A 26 42.35 7.35 9.98
N GLU A 27 42.78 6.55 10.96
CA GLU A 27 42.32 6.66 12.35
C GLU A 27 43.34 7.46 13.18
N SER A 28 43.33 8.78 13.04
CA SER A 28 44.08 9.66 13.95
C SER A 28 43.27 10.91 14.26
N ASP A 29 42.21 10.75 15.05
CA ASP A 29 41.72 11.83 15.92
C ASP A 29 40.80 11.30 17.04
N PHE A 30 41.33 10.35 17.81
CA PHE A 30 40.87 10.10 19.18
C PHE A 30 42.08 10.16 20.09
N SER A 31 42.40 11.37 20.57
CA SER A 31 43.32 11.52 21.68
C SER A 31 42.72 10.82 22.90
N VAL A 32 43.36 9.70 23.27
CA VAL A 32 43.19 9.05 24.55
C VAL A 32 43.70 10.04 25.60
N VAL A 33 42.78 10.68 26.31
CA VAL A 33 43.11 11.28 27.61
C VAL A 33 43.12 10.12 28.59
N ASP A 34 44.34 9.65 28.84
CA ASP A 34 44.70 8.67 29.85
C ASP A 34 44.66 9.37 31.22
N ASP A 35 43.53 9.25 31.92
CA ASP A 35 43.45 9.49 33.35
C ASP A 35 42.29 8.68 33.94
N ASP A 36 42.56 7.40 34.25
CA ASP A 36 41.82 6.67 35.27
C ASP A 36 42.65 5.45 35.70
N ARG A 37 43.12 5.49 36.94
CA ARG A 37 43.96 4.46 37.59
C ARG A 37 43.49 3.05 37.26
N GLU A 38 44.43 2.23 36.83
CA GLU A 38 44.29 0.79 36.62
C GLU A 38 43.95 0.09 37.96
N LEU A 39 42.67 0.13 38.36
CA LEU A 39 42.15 -0.72 39.41
C LEU A 39 42.27 -2.16 38.92
N ALA A 40 43.20 -2.92 39.51
CA ALA A 40 43.35 -4.34 39.28
C ALA A 40 41.97 -5.02 39.34
N LEU A 41 41.62 -5.76 38.29
CA LEU A 41 40.35 -6.45 38.15
C LEU A 41 40.09 -7.28 39.43
N PRO A 42 38.97 -7.08 40.14
CA PRO A 42 38.63 -7.95 41.26
C PRO A 42 38.50 -9.37 40.72
N THR A 43 39.41 -10.27 41.12
CA THR A 43 39.38 -11.68 40.69
C THR A 43 38.09 -12.37 41.16
N GLU A 44 37.47 -11.85 42.23
CA GLU A 44 36.22 -12.35 42.80
C GLU A 44 35.24 -11.27 43.27
N ILE A 45 34.01 -11.30 42.76
CA ILE A 45 32.90 -10.43 43.15
C ILE A 45 31.74 -11.30 43.60
N GLY A 46 31.38 -11.25 44.88
CA GLY A 46 30.40 -12.17 45.49
C GLY A 46 30.76 -13.63 45.23
N ASP A 47 29.81 -14.36 44.67
CA ASP A 47 29.95 -15.76 44.25
C ASP A 47 30.55 -15.93 42.84
N TYR A 48 30.94 -14.83 42.19
CA TYR A 48 31.42 -14.80 40.81
C TYR A 48 32.95 -14.66 40.73
N THR A 49 33.60 -15.50 39.94
CA THR A 49 35.01 -15.36 39.56
C THR A 49 35.11 -14.65 38.22
N VAL A 50 35.70 -13.46 38.20
CA VAL A 50 35.87 -12.66 36.99
C VAL A 50 37.07 -13.17 36.21
N THR A 51 36.89 -13.44 34.92
CA THR A 51 37.91 -14.06 34.08
C THR A 51 38.48 -13.10 33.03
N ARG A 52 37.65 -12.26 32.40
CA ARG A 52 38.07 -11.25 31.42
C ARG A 52 37.03 -10.15 31.23
N LEU A 53 37.46 -8.98 30.77
CA LEU A 53 36.57 -7.91 30.29
C LEU A 53 36.03 -8.29 28.91
N ILE A 54 34.72 -8.14 28.69
CA ILE A 54 34.06 -8.40 27.40
C ILE A 54 33.47 -7.15 26.74
N GLY A 55 33.28 -6.05 27.47
CA GLY A 55 32.88 -4.76 26.89
C GLY A 55 32.96 -3.60 27.87
N SER A 56 33.16 -2.38 27.38
CA SER A 56 33.21 -1.14 28.17
C SER A 56 32.47 0.00 27.46
N GLY A 57 31.60 0.72 28.18
CA GLY A 57 30.85 1.84 27.61
C GLY A 57 30.28 2.81 28.65
N GLY A 58 29.44 3.75 28.20
CA GLY A 58 28.92 4.86 29.02
C GLY A 58 27.97 4.46 30.16
N MET A 59 27.59 3.18 30.29
CA MET A 59 26.75 2.66 31.37
C MET A 59 27.47 1.65 32.29
N GLY A 60 28.72 1.27 31.99
CA GLY A 60 29.43 0.27 32.78
C GLY A 60 30.49 -0.52 32.02
N ARG A 61 31.17 -1.41 32.75
CA ARG A 61 32.04 -2.47 32.20
C ARG A 61 31.32 -3.81 32.35
N VAL A 62 31.36 -4.64 31.32
CA VAL A 62 30.78 -5.98 31.32
C VAL A 62 31.91 -6.99 31.29
N TYR A 63 31.88 -7.95 32.22
CA TYR A 63 32.91 -8.98 32.38
C TYR A 63 32.35 -10.38 32.13
N HIS A 64 33.20 -11.26 31.59
CA HIS A 64 32.95 -12.71 31.61
C HIS A 64 33.30 -13.24 33.00
N ALA A 65 32.36 -13.92 33.63
CA ALA A 65 32.55 -14.48 34.97
C ALA A 65 31.93 -15.87 35.09
N VAL A 66 32.39 -16.64 36.07
CA VAL A 66 31.81 -17.94 36.45
C VAL A 66 31.14 -17.80 37.80
N HIS A 67 29.85 -18.09 37.87
CA HIS A 67 29.11 -18.21 39.12
C HIS A 67 29.49 -19.53 39.80
N ARG A 68 30.32 -19.48 40.84
CA ARG A 68 30.95 -20.66 41.45
C ARG A 68 29.94 -21.69 41.98
N PRO A 69 28.86 -21.32 42.70
CA PRO A 69 27.94 -22.30 43.27
C PRO A 69 27.13 -23.08 42.23
N MET A 70 26.85 -22.48 41.07
CA MET A 70 26.06 -23.11 40.00
C MET A 70 26.93 -23.59 38.82
N ASP A 71 28.24 -23.39 38.91
CA ASP A 71 29.21 -23.65 37.84
C ASP A 71 28.75 -23.13 36.46
N ARG A 72 28.30 -21.86 36.44
CA ARG A 72 27.64 -21.26 35.27
C ARG A 72 28.39 -20.02 34.78
N ILE A 73 28.62 -19.94 33.48
CA ILE A 73 29.18 -18.75 32.82
C ILE A 73 28.11 -17.65 32.77
N VAL A 74 28.48 -16.42 33.14
CA VAL A 74 27.61 -15.24 33.16
C VAL A 74 28.33 -14.00 32.63
N ALA A 75 27.56 -13.04 32.13
CA ALA A 75 28.01 -11.69 31.88
C ALA A 75 27.72 -10.82 33.12
N LEU A 76 28.74 -10.16 33.66
CA LEU A 76 28.65 -9.33 34.87
C LEU A 76 28.81 -7.85 34.49
N LYS A 77 27.71 -7.11 34.45
CA LYS A 77 27.72 -5.64 34.20
C LYS A 77 27.91 -4.91 35.51
N MET A 78 28.94 -4.08 35.57
CA MET A 78 29.32 -3.31 36.75
C MET A 78 29.23 -1.81 36.49
N LEU A 79 28.75 -1.08 37.50
CA LEU A 79 28.76 0.38 37.48
C LEU A 79 30.21 0.90 37.60
N PRO A 80 30.64 1.91 36.81
CA PRO A 80 31.99 2.45 36.92
C PRO A 80 32.21 3.13 38.29
N PRO A 81 33.43 3.09 38.87
CA PRO A 81 33.76 3.76 40.13
C PRO A 81 33.38 5.24 40.17
N SER A 82 33.56 5.95 39.05
CA SER A 82 33.21 7.37 38.90
C SER A 82 31.71 7.68 39.04
N ARG A 83 30.83 6.69 38.87
CA ARG A 83 29.37 6.84 39.03
C ARG A 83 28.84 6.30 40.36
N MET A 84 29.66 5.59 41.13
CA MET A 84 29.28 5.03 42.43
C MET A 84 29.04 6.09 43.50
N GLN A 85 29.71 7.25 43.38
CA GLN A 85 29.54 8.37 44.32
C GLN A 85 28.25 9.17 44.08
N ASN A 86 27.49 8.88 43.02
CA ASN A 86 26.25 9.57 42.69
C ASN A 86 25.05 8.66 42.96
N HIS A 87 24.32 8.91 44.06
CA HIS A 87 23.11 8.17 44.44
C HIS A 87 22.10 8.05 43.29
N LYS A 88 21.92 9.08 42.45
CA LYS A 88 21.00 9.04 41.29
C LYS A 88 21.44 8.01 40.23
N SER A 89 22.73 7.75 40.10
CA SER A 89 23.27 6.75 39.15
C SER A 89 23.08 5.33 39.67
N VAL A 90 23.22 5.12 40.98
CA VAL A 90 22.97 3.84 41.64
C VAL A 90 21.47 3.49 41.62
N ASP A 91 20.59 4.44 41.93
CA ASP A 91 19.14 4.24 41.88
C ASP A 91 18.65 3.86 40.47
N ARG A 92 19.24 4.48 39.45
CA ARG A 92 18.97 4.19 38.04
C ARG A 92 19.44 2.80 37.64
N PHE A 93 20.63 2.40 38.08
CA PHE A 93 21.14 1.04 37.86
C PHE A 93 20.19 0.00 38.45
N TYR A 94 19.73 0.18 39.69
CA TYR A 94 18.76 -0.73 40.28
C TYR A 94 17.37 -0.66 39.65
N ALA A 95 16.98 0.46 39.03
CA ALA A 95 15.76 0.54 38.23
C ALA A 95 15.86 -0.31 36.96
N GLU A 96 17.01 -0.29 36.28
CA GLU A 96 17.31 -1.15 35.12
C GLU A 96 17.32 -2.64 35.51
N VAL A 97 17.97 -2.98 36.62
CA VAL A 97 17.94 -4.32 37.21
C VAL A 97 16.51 -4.81 37.45
N ARG A 98 15.66 -4.00 38.10
CA ARG A 98 14.27 -4.35 38.39
C ARG A 98 13.43 -4.52 37.13
N ALA A 99 13.70 -3.75 36.08
CA ALA A 99 13.00 -3.89 34.81
C ALA A 99 13.44 -5.15 34.07
N ALA A 100 14.74 -5.44 34.02
CA ALA A 100 15.28 -6.67 33.45
C ALA A 100 14.79 -7.93 34.18
N ALA A 101 14.72 -7.90 35.51
CA ALA A 101 14.24 -9.02 36.32
C ALA A 101 12.75 -9.35 36.11
N ARG A 102 11.95 -8.43 35.55
CA ARG A 102 10.52 -8.62 35.25
C ARG A 102 10.26 -9.23 33.87
N LEU A 103 11.29 -9.40 33.05
CA LEU A 103 11.17 -9.85 31.68
C LEU A 103 11.86 -11.20 31.50
N MET A 104 11.09 -12.17 31.02
CA MET A 104 11.61 -13.49 30.66
C MET A 104 11.08 -13.83 29.27
N HIS A 105 11.95 -13.70 28.27
CA HIS A 105 11.58 -13.92 26.88
C HIS A 105 12.79 -14.40 26.06
N PRO A 106 12.63 -15.33 25.11
CA PRO A 106 13.73 -15.82 24.28
C PRO A 106 14.51 -14.71 23.55
N ASN A 107 13.84 -13.61 23.19
CA ASN A 107 14.44 -12.47 22.51
C ASN A 107 14.89 -11.31 23.44
N ILE A 108 14.91 -11.51 24.76
CA ILE A 108 15.45 -10.52 25.72
C ILE A 108 16.55 -11.21 26.54
N VAL A 109 17.64 -10.50 26.84
CA VAL A 109 18.70 -11.02 27.71
C VAL A 109 18.15 -11.28 29.12
N THR A 110 18.44 -12.46 29.66
CA THR A 110 17.92 -12.84 30.99
C THR A 110 18.81 -12.28 32.10
N ALA A 111 18.23 -11.52 33.03
CA ALA A 111 18.90 -11.16 34.28
C ALA A 111 18.77 -12.32 35.28
N PHE A 112 19.89 -12.73 35.88
CA PHE A 112 19.90 -13.81 36.87
C PHE A 112 19.89 -13.30 38.30
N ASP A 113 20.69 -12.27 38.57
CA ASP A 113 20.94 -11.79 39.92
C ASP A 113 21.53 -10.37 39.88
N ALA A 114 21.37 -9.60 40.94
CA ALA A 114 22.00 -8.31 41.09
C ALA A 114 22.28 -8.03 42.56
N GLY A 115 23.44 -7.45 42.83
CA GLY A 115 23.89 -7.26 44.20
C GLY A 115 24.98 -6.21 44.31
N HIS A 116 25.59 -6.17 45.49
CA HIS A 116 26.78 -5.37 45.72
C HIS A 116 27.78 -6.12 46.61
N LYS A 117 29.07 -5.82 46.46
CA LYS A 117 30.14 -6.29 47.36
C LYS A 117 31.07 -5.12 47.66
N GLY A 118 31.10 -4.69 48.92
CA GLY A 118 31.67 -3.39 49.27
C GLY A 118 30.92 -2.29 48.49
N ASP A 119 31.68 -1.42 47.83
CA ASP A 119 31.14 -0.34 46.99
C ASP A 119 30.80 -0.77 45.56
N LEU A 120 31.07 -2.03 45.19
CA LEU A 120 30.88 -2.53 43.83
C LEU A 120 29.46 -3.06 43.58
N HIS A 121 28.68 -2.36 42.74
CA HIS A 121 27.35 -2.79 42.29
C HIS A 121 27.43 -3.57 40.97
N TYR A 122 26.71 -4.69 40.88
CA TYR A 122 26.74 -5.57 39.71
C TYR A 122 25.36 -6.15 39.35
N LEU A 123 25.20 -6.49 38.07
CA LEU A 123 24.09 -7.23 37.48
C LEU A 123 24.67 -8.44 36.75
N ALA A 124 24.33 -9.64 37.21
CA ALA A 124 24.66 -10.90 36.57
C ALA A 124 23.54 -11.27 35.59
N MET A 125 23.91 -11.48 34.33
CA MET A 125 22.99 -11.82 33.26
C MET A 125 23.53 -12.94 32.37
N GLU A 126 22.67 -13.43 31.51
CA GLU A 126 23.00 -14.42 30.47
C GLU A 126 24.24 -13.98 29.67
N TYR A 127 25.24 -14.87 29.60
CA TYR A 127 26.36 -14.69 28.69
C TYR A 127 25.95 -15.17 27.30
N LEU A 128 26.18 -14.35 26.28
CA LEU A 128 25.83 -14.63 24.90
C LEU A 128 27.11 -14.78 24.08
N GLU A 129 27.28 -15.91 23.40
CA GLU A 129 28.43 -16.21 22.52
C GLU A 129 28.25 -15.64 21.09
N GLY A 130 27.41 -14.63 20.94
CA GLY A 130 26.97 -14.06 19.67
C GLY A 130 27.67 -12.75 19.27
N ALA A 131 27.27 -12.23 18.11
CA ALA A 131 27.72 -10.93 17.60
C ALA A 131 26.57 -9.92 17.56
N THR A 132 26.87 -8.65 17.83
CA THR A 132 25.89 -7.58 17.65
C THR A 132 25.55 -7.38 16.18
N LEU A 133 24.34 -6.92 15.86
CA LEU A 133 23.97 -6.66 14.47
C LEU A 133 24.87 -5.59 13.84
N THR A 134 25.42 -4.64 14.63
CA THR A 134 26.47 -3.72 14.15
C THR A 134 27.72 -4.46 13.68
N GLN A 135 28.22 -5.43 14.45
CA GLN A 135 29.40 -6.22 14.08
C GLN A 135 29.14 -7.05 12.82
N ILE A 136 27.95 -7.66 12.72
CA ILE A 136 27.57 -8.47 11.56
C ILE A 136 27.56 -7.63 10.28
N VAL A 137 26.90 -6.47 10.31
CA VAL A 137 26.82 -5.58 9.14
C VAL A 137 28.19 -5.00 8.78
N ARG A 138 29.06 -4.72 9.76
CA ARG A 138 30.43 -4.26 9.50
C ARG A 138 31.30 -5.34 8.86
N ALA A 139 31.15 -6.60 9.29
CA ALA A 139 31.92 -7.72 8.76
C ALA A 139 31.42 -8.20 7.39
N SER A 140 30.10 -8.20 7.18
CA SER A 140 29.46 -8.87 6.05
C SER A 140 28.83 -7.91 5.04
N GLY A 141 28.76 -6.62 5.36
CA GLY A 141 27.99 -5.64 4.60
C GLY A 141 26.48 -5.71 4.92
N PRO A 142 25.64 -5.04 4.11
CA PRO A 142 24.19 -5.06 4.28
C PRO A 142 23.59 -6.46 4.15
N LEU A 143 22.58 -6.76 4.96
CA LEU A 143 21.98 -8.09 5.03
C LEU A 143 21.00 -8.36 3.88
N GLU A 144 20.81 -9.63 3.57
CA GLU A 144 19.74 -10.10 2.69
C GLU A 144 18.36 -9.80 3.33
N LEU A 145 17.34 -9.54 2.50
CA LEU A 145 16.04 -9.02 2.93
C LEU A 145 15.34 -9.94 3.91
N SER A 146 15.21 -11.23 3.58
CA SER A 146 14.54 -12.20 4.45
C SER A 146 15.27 -12.35 5.78
N ARG A 147 16.61 -12.32 5.76
CA ARG A 147 17.42 -12.33 6.98
C ARG A 147 17.19 -11.07 7.82
N ALA A 148 17.21 -9.88 7.22
CA ALA A 148 16.99 -8.63 7.94
C ALA A 148 15.58 -8.56 8.53
N VAL A 149 14.56 -8.98 7.77
CA VAL A 149 13.16 -9.07 8.21
C VAL A 149 13.03 -10.00 9.41
N ASP A 150 13.60 -11.21 9.35
CA ASP A 150 13.51 -12.15 10.47
C ASP A 150 14.20 -11.62 11.73
N LEU A 151 15.40 -11.03 11.61
CA LEU A 151 16.11 -10.45 12.75
C LEU A 151 15.32 -9.30 13.40
N ILE A 152 14.70 -8.43 12.59
CA ILE A 152 13.87 -7.33 13.08
C ILE A 152 12.57 -7.84 13.69
N ARG A 153 11.96 -8.88 13.10
CA ARG A 153 10.79 -9.56 13.65
C ARG A 153 11.10 -10.15 15.03
N GLN A 154 12.22 -10.84 15.19
CA GLN A 154 12.67 -11.37 16.47
C GLN A 154 12.89 -10.25 17.51
N ALA A 155 13.55 -9.16 17.13
CA ALA A 155 13.74 -7.99 18.00
C ALA A 155 12.40 -7.33 18.38
N ALA A 156 11.48 -7.17 17.42
CA ALA A 156 10.14 -6.63 17.65
C ALA A 156 9.34 -7.52 18.61
N THR A 157 9.51 -8.84 18.55
CA THR A 157 8.87 -9.81 19.46
C THR A 157 9.33 -9.59 20.90
N GLY A 158 10.64 -9.46 21.12
CA GLY A 158 11.20 -9.13 22.44
C GLY A 158 10.75 -7.77 22.96
N LEU A 159 10.82 -6.73 22.12
CA LEU A 159 10.40 -5.38 22.50
C LEU A 159 8.88 -5.29 22.78
N GLN A 160 8.05 -6.02 22.04
CA GLN A 160 6.60 -6.12 22.31
C GLN A 160 6.33 -6.74 23.68
N HIS A 161 7.09 -7.78 24.07
CA HIS A 161 6.99 -8.36 25.41
C HIS A 161 7.35 -7.34 26.50
N ALA A 162 8.42 -6.54 26.29
CA ALA A 162 8.76 -5.44 27.19
C ALA A 162 7.64 -4.38 27.29
N HIS A 163 7.04 -4.00 26.16
CA HIS A 163 5.92 -3.04 26.11
C HIS A 163 4.70 -3.54 26.88
N CYS A 164 4.36 -4.83 26.77
CA CYS A 164 3.26 -5.43 27.55
C CYS A 164 3.52 -5.41 29.06
N ALA A 165 4.78 -5.43 29.49
CA ALA A 165 5.17 -5.25 30.90
C ALA A 165 5.25 -3.78 31.34
N GLY A 166 4.89 -2.83 30.46
CA GLY A 166 4.95 -1.39 30.72
C GLY A 166 6.36 -0.80 30.62
N ILE A 167 7.30 -1.49 29.98
CA ILE A 167 8.70 -1.07 29.83
C ILE A 167 8.92 -0.59 28.39
N VAL A 168 9.41 0.63 28.23
CA VAL A 168 9.86 1.20 26.94
C VAL A 168 11.39 1.25 26.94
N HIS A 169 12.04 0.75 25.89
CA HIS A 169 13.48 0.53 25.85
C HIS A 169 14.29 1.82 25.59
N ARG A 170 13.85 2.70 24.70
CA ARG A 170 14.41 4.03 24.38
C ARG A 170 15.85 4.11 23.85
N ASP A 171 16.50 2.97 23.62
CA ASP A 171 17.87 2.88 23.10
C ASP A 171 17.99 1.69 22.14
N VAL A 172 16.97 1.47 21.31
CA VAL A 172 16.99 0.41 20.30
C VAL A 172 17.96 0.81 19.19
N LYS A 173 18.98 -0.02 18.97
CA LYS A 173 20.01 0.19 17.93
C LYS A 173 20.68 -1.14 17.60
N PRO A 174 21.37 -1.27 16.45
CA PRO A 174 21.97 -2.54 16.06
C PRO A 174 23.04 -3.06 17.05
N SER A 175 23.67 -2.20 17.86
CA SER A 175 24.64 -2.64 18.88
C SER A 175 24.00 -3.17 20.17
N ASN A 176 22.70 -2.94 20.37
CA ASN A 176 21.91 -3.49 21.49
C ASN A 176 21.07 -4.70 21.07
N LEU A 177 21.27 -5.20 19.84
CA LEU A 177 20.66 -6.43 19.33
C LEU A 177 21.80 -7.41 19.03
N MET A 178 21.83 -8.55 19.73
CA MET A 178 22.86 -9.57 19.56
C MET A 178 22.26 -10.85 18.98
N LEU A 179 22.87 -11.37 17.93
CA LEU A 179 22.49 -12.63 17.30
C LEU A 179 23.35 -13.75 17.88
N THR A 180 22.72 -14.76 18.47
CA THR A 180 23.40 -15.94 18.99
C THR A 180 23.74 -16.95 17.88
N PRO A 181 24.65 -17.91 18.11
CA PRO A 181 24.95 -18.99 17.15
C PRO A 181 23.72 -19.81 16.74
N GLU A 182 22.71 -19.90 17.60
CA GLU A 182 21.44 -20.59 17.36
C GLU A 182 20.48 -19.79 16.45
N GLY A 183 20.89 -18.60 16.00
CA GLY A 183 20.08 -17.74 15.14
C GLY A 183 19.03 -16.91 15.86
N ILE A 184 19.13 -16.78 17.19
CA ILE A 184 18.19 -16.03 18.03
C ILE A 184 18.70 -14.61 18.28
N VAL A 185 17.87 -13.59 18.04
CA VAL A 185 18.17 -12.20 18.41
C VAL A 185 17.79 -11.95 19.87
N LYS A 186 18.74 -11.45 20.65
CA LYS A 186 18.60 -11.01 22.03
C LYS A 186 18.70 -9.50 22.12
N VAL A 187 17.66 -8.86 22.65
CA VAL A 187 17.63 -7.44 22.99
C VAL A 187 18.40 -7.23 24.30
N LEU A 188 19.39 -6.34 24.28
CA LEU A 188 20.28 -6.00 25.39
C LEU A 188 19.93 -4.62 25.97
N ASP A 189 20.31 -4.37 27.23
CA ASP A 189 20.29 -3.04 27.85
C ASP A 189 18.95 -2.28 27.75
N LEU A 190 17.96 -2.69 28.55
CA LEU A 190 16.65 -2.03 28.64
C LEU A 190 16.82 -0.57 29.14
N GLY A 191 16.95 0.36 28.19
CA GLY A 191 17.43 1.74 28.37
C GLY A 191 16.54 2.66 29.22
N LEU A 192 16.46 2.39 30.52
CA LEU A 192 15.86 3.28 31.52
C LEU A 192 16.73 4.50 31.89
N ALA A 193 17.81 4.77 31.15
CA ALA A 193 18.81 5.75 31.55
C ALA A 193 18.64 7.17 31.00
N THR A 194 17.66 7.44 30.13
CA THR A 194 17.56 8.73 29.42
C THR A 194 16.53 9.71 30.01
N ILE A 195 15.87 9.39 31.13
CA ILE A 195 15.08 10.38 31.86
C ILE A 195 15.99 11.09 32.86
N GLY A 196 16.22 12.38 32.63
CA GLY A 196 16.82 13.27 33.62
C GLY A 196 18.33 13.44 33.49
N SER A 197 18.76 14.14 32.44
CA SER A 197 19.81 15.14 32.62
C SER A 197 19.12 16.42 33.05
N GLU A 198 19.07 16.74 34.35
CA GLU A 198 18.83 18.14 34.71
C GLU A 198 19.92 19.01 34.03
N PRO A 199 19.59 20.24 33.63
CA PRO A 199 20.56 21.13 33.00
C PRO A 199 21.60 21.53 34.05
N ASP A 200 22.66 20.74 34.16
CA ASP A 200 23.84 21.18 34.89
C ASP A 200 24.34 22.47 34.21
N LYS A 201 24.51 23.52 35.02
CA LYS A 201 24.81 24.90 34.57
C LYS A 201 26.21 25.02 33.94
N GLN A 202 26.88 23.91 33.68
CA GLN A 202 28.14 23.78 32.95
C GLN A 202 27.99 23.20 31.53
N ARG A 203 26.83 23.38 30.88
CA ARG A 203 26.73 23.25 29.41
C ARG A 203 27.43 24.43 28.70
N LYS A 204 28.76 24.49 28.77
CA LYS A 204 29.60 25.31 27.88
C LYS A 204 30.54 24.39 27.10
N ARG A 205 30.32 24.37 25.78
CA ARG A 205 31.16 23.78 24.71
C ARG A 205 31.26 22.25 24.67
N GLY A 206 30.48 21.66 23.74
CA GLY A 206 30.89 20.49 22.95
C GLY A 206 31.07 19.15 23.66
N ARG A 207 29.96 18.43 23.91
CA ARG A 207 29.87 16.95 23.86
C ARG A 207 28.43 16.51 24.20
N LEU A 208 27.58 16.35 23.19
CA LEU A 208 26.61 15.24 23.25
C LEU A 208 27.41 13.97 22.91
N VAL A 209 27.18 12.85 23.58
CA VAL A 209 27.82 11.57 23.26
C VAL A 209 26.73 10.52 23.06
N GLY A 210 26.71 9.91 21.86
CA GLY A 210 26.17 8.57 21.58
C GLY A 210 24.64 8.40 21.44
N THR A 211 24.24 7.77 20.33
CA THR A 211 22.89 7.28 19.96
C THR A 211 21.90 8.26 19.30
N ILE A 212 22.33 9.43 18.81
CA ILE A 212 21.37 10.30 18.08
C ILE A 212 20.89 9.64 16.76
N GLU A 213 21.71 8.77 16.17
CA GLU A 213 21.51 8.14 14.84
C GLU A 213 20.26 7.26 14.71
N TYR A 214 19.70 6.83 15.85
CA TYR A 214 18.54 5.95 15.91
C TYR A 214 17.40 6.55 16.75
N MET A 215 17.57 7.77 17.27
CA MET A 215 16.65 8.34 18.25
C MET A 215 15.39 8.88 17.58
N ALA A 216 14.23 8.62 18.20
CA ALA A 216 12.96 9.15 17.73
C ALA A 216 12.88 10.68 17.88
N PRO A 217 12.18 11.40 16.98
CA PRO A 217 12.10 12.87 16.99
C PRO A 217 11.64 13.45 18.33
N GLU A 218 10.56 12.92 18.89
CA GLU A 218 9.96 13.35 20.15
C GLU A 218 10.85 13.03 21.35
N GLN A 219 11.72 12.01 21.26
CA GLN A 219 12.69 11.71 22.33
C GLN A 219 13.85 12.73 22.34
N ILE A 220 14.16 13.32 21.18
CA ILE A 220 15.13 14.42 21.06
C ILE A 220 14.55 15.72 21.66
N GLU A 221 13.25 15.95 21.46
CA GLU A 221 12.54 17.15 21.92
C GLU A 221 12.20 17.10 23.42
N ASP A 222 11.66 15.98 23.89
CA ASP A 222 11.24 15.79 25.28
C ASP A 222 11.41 14.33 25.73
N ALA A 223 12.54 14.06 26.39
CA ALA A 223 12.84 12.74 26.95
C ALA A 223 12.01 12.38 28.20
N SER A 224 11.21 13.31 28.74
CA SER A 224 10.51 13.13 30.02
C SER A 224 9.20 12.33 29.93
N ASN A 225 8.63 12.17 28.73
CA ASN A 225 7.38 11.45 28.51
C ASN A 225 7.59 10.17 27.66
N PRO A 226 7.69 8.97 28.27
CA PRO A 226 7.83 7.72 27.51
C PRO A 226 6.64 7.44 26.58
N ASP A 227 6.91 7.23 25.30
CA ASP A 227 5.96 6.62 24.37
C ASP A 227 6.56 5.35 23.77
N ARG A 228 5.83 4.22 23.82
CA ARG A 228 6.27 2.95 23.24
C ARG A 228 6.61 3.03 21.75
N ARG A 229 6.04 4.01 21.03
CA ARG A 229 6.32 4.29 19.61
C ARG A 229 7.71 4.90 19.37
N ASN A 230 8.43 5.30 20.42
CA ASN A 230 9.86 5.62 20.34
C ASN A 230 10.65 4.41 19.84
N ASP A 231 10.44 3.24 20.46
CA ASP A 231 11.15 2.00 20.12
C ASP A 231 10.86 1.54 18.69
N ILE A 232 9.64 1.77 18.20
CA ILE A 232 9.24 1.45 16.82
C ILE A 232 10.08 2.26 15.82
N TYR A 233 10.27 3.56 16.07
CA TYR A 233 11.09 4.40 15.22
C TYR A 233 12.55 3.95 15.23
N SER A 234 13.09 3.72 16.43
CA SER A 234 14.48 3.27 16.61
C SER A 234 14.75 1.90 16.00
N LEU A 235 13.77 0.98 16.07
CA LEU A 235 13.81 -0.30 15.38
C LEU A 235 13.73 -0.13 13.86
N GLY A 236 12.93 0.82 13.35
CA GLY A 236 12.88 1.16 11.93
C GLY A 236 14.20 1.72 11.41
N ALA A 237 14.88 2.55 12.21
CA ALA A 237 16.20 3.09 11.88
C ALA A 237 17.27 1.99 11.91
N THR A 238 17.16 1.07 12.86
CA THR A 238 17.96 -0.15 12.92
C THR A 238 17.74 -1.00 11.68
N PHE A 239 16.49 -1.22 11.27
CA PHE A 239 16.14 -2.00 10.09
C PHE A 239 16.74 -1.40 8.82
N PHE A 240 16.61 -0.09 8.63
CA PHE A 240 17.25 0.63 7.53
C PHE A 240 18.77 0.41 7.50
N PHE A 241 19.43 0.46 8.66
CA PHE A 241 20.86 0.18 8.77
C PHE A 241 21.21 -1.27 8.40
N LEU A 242 20.42 -2.26 8.82
CA LEU A 242 20.66 -3.66 8.44
C LEU A 242 20.59 -3.85 6.91
N LEU A 243 19.66 -3.16 6.26
CA LEU A 243 19.43 -3.27 4.81
C LEU A 243 20.43 -2.47 3.97
N THR A 244 21.00 -1.40 4.49
CA THR A 244 21.83 -0.47 3.69
C THR A 244 23.27 -0.38 4.14
N GLY A 245 23.59 -0.85 5.35
CA GLY A 245 24.88 -0.63 6.01
C GLY A 245 25.13 0.83 6.40
N ARG A 246 24.13 1.71 6.28
CA ARG A 246 24.23 3.16 6.49
C ARG A 246 23.15 3.63 7.47
N THR A 247 23.47 4.63 8.27
CA THR A 247 22.47 5.32 9.11
C THR A 247 21.56 6.18 8.24
N LEU A 248 20.38 6.55 8.75
CA LEU A 248 19.41 7.37 8.02
C LEU A 248 20.01 8.74 7.63
N TYR A 249 20.73 9.37 8.54
CA TYR A 249 21.29 10.70 8.35
C TYR A 249 22.76 10.72 8.72
N GLN A 250 23.56 11.36 7.87
CA GLN A 250 24.98 11.59 8.11
C GLN A 250 25.20 13.02 8.64
N GLY A 251 26.30 13.24 9.34
CA GLY A 251 26.67 14.56 9.87
C GLY A 251 27.01 14.52 11.36
N GLY A 252 27.26 15.70 11.93
CA GLY A 252 27.49 15.83 13.36
C GLY A 252 26.21 15.59 14.17
N ILE A 253 26.34 15.49 15.49
CA ILE A 253 25.22 15.16 16.37
C ILE A 253 24.06 16.15 16.27
N LEU A 254 24.36 17.46 16.13
CA LEU A 254 23.32 18.49 15.97
C LEU A 254 22.61 18.38 14.61
N ASP A 255 23.34 17.99 13.56
CA ASP A 255 22.79 17.84 12.21
C ASP A 255 21.86 16.62 12.15
N GLN A 256 22.30 15.49 12.72
CA GLN A 256 21.48 14.29 12.84
C GLN A 256 20.25 14.54 13.71
N ALA A 257 20.37 15.25 14.84
CA ALA A 257 19.22 15.59 15.68
C ALA A 257 18.15 16.40 14.91
N ARG A 258 18.59 17.40 14.14
CA ARG A 258 17.71 18.18 13.26
C ARG A 258 17.12 17.32 12.15
N ALA A 259 17.92 16.46 11.53
CA ALA A 259 17.49 15.61 10.43
C ALA A 259 16.46 14.55 10.86
N HIS A 260 16.64 13.96 12.04
CA HIS A 260 15.62 13.08 12.60
C HIS A 260 14.30 13.81 12.82
N ARG A 261 14.28 15.11 13.13
CA ARG A 261 13.05 15.88 13.29
C ARG A 261 12.44 16.36 11.97
N ASP A 262 13.26 16.96 11.11
CA ASP A 262 12.78 17.84 10.04
C ASP A 262 13.05 17.30 8.62
N GLU A 263 14.10 16.50 8.43
CA GLU A 263 14.51 16.05 7.10
C GLU A 263 13.69 14.84 6.60
N PRO A 264 13.45 14.72 5.29
CA PRO A 264 12.72 13.60 4.71
C PRO A 264 13.48 12.28 4.92
N LEU A 265 12.77 11.15 4.82
CA LEU A 265 13.43 9.84 4.89
C LEU A 265 14.27 9.62 3.63
N PRO A 266 15.52 9.12 3.76
CA PRO A 266 16.32 8.70 2.61
C PRO A 266 15.58 7.64 1.80
N ASP A 267 15.85 7.63 0.50
CA ASP A 267 15.23 6.69 -0.40
C ASP A 267 15.85 5.29 -0.27
N LEU A 268 15.09 4.35 0.28
CA LEU A 268 15.56 2.98 0.53
C LEU A 268 15.87 2.23 -0.76
N PHE A 269 15.07 2.39 -1.82
CA PHE A 269 15.30 1.63 -3.06
C PHE A 269 16.51 2.14 -3.84
N ALA A 270 16.86 3.42 -3.69
CA ALA A 270 18.12 3.95 -4.23
C ALA A 270 19.35 3.28 -3.60
N LEU A 271 19.23 2.82 -2.35
CA LEU A 271 20.30 2.15 -1.61
C LEU A 271 20.19 0.62 -1.68
N ARG A 272 18.99 0.07 -1.88
CA ARG A 272 18.68 -1.36 -1.86
C ARG A 272 17.54 -1.72 -2.84
N PRO A 273 17.82 -1.86 -4.15
CA PRO A 273 16.82 -2.00 -5.21
C PRO A 273 15.97 -3.29 -5.21
N ASP A 274 16.42 -4.32 -4.49
CA ASP A 274 15.74 -5.60 -4.30
C ASP A 274 14.59 -5.54 -3.28
N VAL A 275 14.50 -4.46 -2.49
CA VAL A 275 13.35 -4.20 -1.59
C VAL A 275 12.09 -4.00 -2.41
N ASP A 276 10.96 -4.57 -1.99
CA ASP A 276 9.66 -4.33 -2.64
C ASP A 276 8.85 -3.19 -1.98
N VAL A 277 7.78 -2.76 -2.66
CA VAL A 277 6.90 -1.67 -2.21
C VAL A 277 6.22 -1.95 -0.88
N ARG A 278 5.95 -3.21 -0.53
CA ARG A 278 5.31 -3.55 0.74
C ARG A 278 6.30 -3.38 1.89
N LEU A 279 7.53 -3.87 1.73
CA LEU A 279 8.56 -3.77 2.77
C LEU A 279 9.01 -2.32 3.00
N ASP A 280 9.14 -1.52 1.95
CA ASP A 280 9.40 -0.08 2.07
C ASP A 280 8.27 0.66 2.80
N GLN A 281 7.01 0.32 2.54
CA GLN A 281 5.86 0.88 3.27
C GLN A 281 5.93 0.59 4.76
N VAL A 282 6.33 -0.63 5.15
CA VAL A 282 6.53 -0.99 6.56
C VAL A 282 7.61 -0.12 7.19
N ILE A 283 8.78 -0.03 6.57
CA ILE A 283 9.92 0.76 7.09
C ILE A 283 9.56 2.25 7.20
N ARG A 284 8.91 2.82 6.18
CA ARG A 284 8.45 4.22 6.19
C ARG A 284 7.43 4.49 7.28
N ARG A 285 6.52 3.54 7.55
CA ARG A 285 5.55 3.66 8.63
C ARG A 285 6.19 3.52 10.01
N MET A 286 7.18 2.65 10.18
CA MET A 286 7.99 2.62 11.41
C MET A 286 8.72 3.96 11.66
N LEU A 287 9.22 4.57 10.58
CA LEU A 287 10.01 5.81 10.59
C LEU A 287 9.21 7.11 10.43
N ALA A 288 7.87 7.05 10.47
CA ALA A 288 7.05 8.25 10.30
C ALA A 288 7.36 9.28 11.41
N LYS A 289 7.62 10.54 11.06
CA LYS A 289 8.08 11.54 12.06
C LYS A 289 7.04 11.79 13.15
N ARG A 290 5.76 11.86 12.77
CA ARG A 290 4.66 12.08 13.71
C ARG A 290 4.15 10.76 14.30
N LEU A 291 3.83 10.78 15.59
CA LEU A 291 3.32 9.63 16.35
C LEU A 291 2.02 9.03 15.79
N ASP A 292 1.15 9.84 15.19
CA ASP A 292 -0.12 9.43 14.54
C ASP A 292 0.10 8.78 13.16
N GLY A 293 1.25 9.00 12.55
CA GLY A 293 1.67 8.35 11.31
C GLY A 293 2.42 7.03 11.49
N ARG A 294 2.78 6.65 12.73
CA ARG A 294 3.50 5.40 13.05
C ARG A 294 2.56 4.25 13.38
N TYR A 295 3.11 3.03 13.35
CA TYR A 295 2.48 1.90 14.03
C TYR A 295 2.16 2.23 15.49
N SER A 296 1.03 1.71 15.96
CA SER A 296 0.59 1.98 17.33
C SER A 296 1.18 1.02 18.37
N SER A 297 1.69 -0.13 17.91
CA SER A 297 2.36 -1.16 18.70
C SER A 297 3.33 -1.96 17.81
N LEU A 298 4.24 -2.70 18.43
CA LEU A 298 5.12 -3.63 17.72
C LEU A 298 4.38 -4.87 17.21
N ALA A 299 3.24 -5.24 17.81
CA ALA A 299 2.35 -6.28 17.28
C ALA A 299 1.92 -5.99 15.83
N GLU A 300 1.58 -4.74 15.50
CA GLU A 300 1.24 -4.37 14.10
C GLU A 300 2.46 -4.44 13.16
N VAL A 301 3.66 -4.18 13.67
CA VAL A 301 4.90 -4.34 12.90
C VAL A 301 5.14 -5.84 12.61
N LEU A 302 4.98 -6.69 13.63
CA LEU A 302 5.12 -8.14 13.50
C LEU A 302 4.16 -8.70 12.46
N GLU A 303 2.90 -8.26 12.48
CA GLU A 303 1.88 -8.69 11.50
C GLU A 303 2.26 -8.38 10.06
N ASP A 304 2.69 -7.15 9.77
CA ASP A 304 3.07 -6.76 8.40
C ASP A 304 4.36 -7.48 7.95
N LEU A 305 5.31 -7.74 8.86
CA LEU A 305 6.52 -8.52 8.57
C LEU A 305 6.22 -10.01 8.37
N ASP A 306 5.31 -10.58 9.16
CA ASP A 306 4.85 -11.97 9.01
C ASP A 306 4.04 -12.16 7.71
N GLU A 307 3.19 -11.19 7.32
CA GLU A 307 2.49 -11.22 6.02
C GLU A 307 3.49 -11.17 4.86
N TRP A 308 4.57 -10.39 4.99
CA TRP A 308 5.65 -10.33 4.01
C TRP A 308 6.40 -11.68 3.93
N LEU A 309 6.78 -12.27 5.06
CA LEU A 309 7.44 -13.59 5.12
C LEU A 309 6.52 -14.73 4.63
N ALA A 310 5.22 -14.67 4.91
CA ALA A 310 4.25 -15.65 4.44
C ALA A 310 4.02 -15.55 2.93
N GLY A 311 4.03 -14.32 2.38
CA GLY A 311 4.13 -14.08 0.94
C GLY A 311 5.42 -14.64 0.34
N ALA A 312 6.53 -14.58 1.10
CA ALA A 312 7.81 -15.20 0.74
C ALA A 312 7.77 -16.74 0.78
N THR A 313 6.88 -17.38 1.52
CA THR A 313 6.70 -18.85 1.50
C THR A 313 5.84 -19.38 0.33
N LEU A 314 5.12 -18.51 -0.38
CA LEU A 314 4.63 -18.77 -1.74
C LEU A 314 5.69 -18.41 -2.80
N SER A 315 6.89 -18.00 -2.36
CA SER A 315 8.02 -17.59 -3.16
C SER A 315 9.14 -18.64 -3.17
N ASP A 316 8.81 -19.83 -3.67
CA ASP A 316 9.75 -20.65 -4.48
C ASP A 316 10.12 -19.93 -5.81
N TRP A 317 9.85 -18.62 -5.91
CA TRP A 317 10.09 -17.77 -7.07
C TRP A 317 11.42 -17.00 -7.01
N THR A 318 12.26 -17.23 -5.99
CA THR A 318 13.64 -16.71 -5.93
C THR A 318 14.73 -17.74 -6.24
N GLU A 319 14.43 -19.04 -6.35
CA GLU A 319 15.42 -20.04 -6.84
C GLU A 319 15.25 -20.42 -8.33
N ALA A 320 14.18 -20.01 -9.01
CA ALA A 320 14.00 -20.29 -10.45
C ALA A 320 14.76 -19.33 -11.40
N GLY A 321 15.56 -18.40 -10.86
CA GLY A 321 16.42 -17.49 -11.62
C GLY A 321 17.88 -17.93 -11.76
N SER A 322 18.33 -18.97 -11.06
CA SER A 322 19.74 -19.41 -11.14
C SER A 322 19.98 -20.88 -10.81
N ARG A 323 19.53 -21.78 -11.71
CA ARG A 323 20.18 -23.05 -12.15
C ARG A 323 19.14 -24.05 -12.63
N LEU A 324 18.93 -24.06 -13.94
CA LEU A 324 18.52 -25.26 -14.68
C LEU A 324 19.15 -25.19 -16.06
N THR A 325 20.41 -25.57 -16.13
CA THR A 325 21.02 -26.12 -17.33
C THR A 325 20.25 -27.39 -17.70
N LEU A 326 19.51 -27.35 -18.80
CA LEU A 326 19.13 -28.56 -19.51
C LEU A 326 20.40 -29.14 -20.17
N PRO A 327 20.62 -30.46 -20.10
CA PRO A 327 21.76 -31.07 -20.78
C PRO A 327 21.51 -31.12 -22.28
N GLY A 328 22.39 -30.45 -23.04
CA GLY A 328 22.59 -30.69 -24.46
C GLY A 328 22.01 -29.63 -25.39
N GLU A 329 22.73 -28.53 -25.55
CA GLU A 329 23.00 -27.93 -26.87
C GLU A 329 24.18 -26.96 -26.75
N GLN A 330 25.05 -27.00 -27.77
CA GLN A 330 26.43 -26.51 -27.72
C GLN A 330 26.52 -24.99 -27.65
N LEU A 331 27.41 -24.52 -26.78
CA LEU A 331 27.91 -23.15 -26.69
C LEU A 331 28.66 -22.76 -27.99
N THR A 332 28.35 -21.57 -28.50
CA THR A 332 29.34 -20.76 -29.22
C THR A 332 29.46 -19.40 -28.55
N ASP A 333 30.71 -19.05 -28.27
CA ASP A 333 31.23 -17.93 -27.50
C ASP A 333 30.72 -16.54 -27.89
N GLY A 334 30.76 -15.62 -26.91
CA GLY A 334 30.71 -14.18 -27.18
C GLY A 334 30.42 -13.32 -25.95
N VAL A 335 31.48 -12.99 -25.21
CA VAL A 335 31.53 -12.05 -24.09
C VAL A 335 30.93 -10.68 -24.45
N GLU A 336 29.99 -10.19 -23.64
CA GLU A 336 29.99 -8.81 -23.14
C GLU A 336 29.03 -8.67 -21.95
N ALA A 337 29.60 -8.53 -20.75
CA ALA A 337 28.90 -8.14 -19.55
C ALA A 337 28.57 -6.65 -19.63
N THR A 338 27.30 -6.27 -19.47
CA THR A 338 26.91 -4.88 -19.17
C THR A 338 26.06 -4.82 -17.91
N THR A 339 26.50 -3.97 -17.00
CA THR A 339 25.78 -3.47 -15.82
C THR A 339 24.43 -2.87 -16.22
N ALA A 340 23.33 -3.59 -16.02
CA ALA A 340 21.98 -3.04 -16.13
C ALA A 340 21.37 -2.94 -14.73
N VAL A 341 21.39 -1.73 -14.16
CA VAL A 341 20.43 -1.34 -13.12
C VAL A 341 19.04 -1.57 -13.71
N GLY A 342 18.25 -2.47 -13.12
CA GLY A 342 16.95 -2.85 -13.66
C GLY A 342 16.05 -1.63 -13.86
N ARG A 343 15.61 -1.39 -15.10
CA ARG A 343 14.64 -0.34 -15.41
C ARG A 343 13.28 -0.76 -14.86
N SER A 344 12.83 -0.13 -13.77
CA SER A 344 11.45 -0.27 -13.31
C SER A 344 10.50 0.37 -14.31
N SER A 345 9.51 -0.41 -14.76
CA SER A 345 8.56 -0.02 -15.80
C SER A 345 7.13 -0.25 -15.32
N VAL A 346 6.24 0.70 -15.57
CA VAL A 346 4.83 0.65 -15.13
C VAL A 346 3.92 0.51 -16.34
N LEU A 347 3.05 -0.49 -16.33
CA LEU A 347 1.93 -0.62 -17.26
C LEU A 347 0.69 0.07 -16.68
N GLY A 348 0.21 1.14 -17.31
CA GLY A 348 -1.07 1.76 -17.00
C GLY A 348 -2.20 1.15 -17.83
N LEU A 349 -3.33 0.82 -17.20
CA LEU A 349 -4.54 0.30 -17.83
C LEU A 349 -5.77 1.14 -17.41
N ASP A 350 -6.43 1.78 -18.38
CA ASP A 350 -7.76 2.38 -18.16
C ASP A 350 -8.86 1.40 -18.55
N VAL A 351 -9.37 0.64 -17.57
CA VAL A 351 -10.34 -0.44 -17.79
C VAL A 351 -11.76 0.09 -17.64
N GLY A 352 -12.41 0.39 -18.76
CA GLY A 352 -13.80 0.89 -18.76
C GLY A 352 -14.81 -0.14 -19.22
N MET A 353 -16.08 0.20 -19.05
CA MET A 353 -17.20 -0.65 -19.47
C MET A 353 -17.14 -1.07 -20.93
N PHE A 354 -16.81 -0.12 -21.82
CA PHE A 354 -16.87 -0.33 -23.27
C PHE A 354 -15.50 -0.53 -23.91
N TYR A 355 -14.46 0.04 -23.31
CA TYR A 355 -13.13 0.05 -23.88
C TYR A 355 -12.08 -0.16 -22.79
N VAL A 356 -10.91 -0.62 -23.20
CA VAL A 356 -9.68 -0.66 -22.42
C VAL A 356 -8.59 0.06 -23.21
N ALA A 357 -7.80 0.88 -22.52
CA ALA A 357 -6.61 1.53 -23.06
C ALA A 357 -5.40 1.16 -22.21
N ALA A 358 -4.21 1.21 -22.80
CA ALA A 358 -2.96 0.90 -22.13
C ALA A 358 -1.91 1.99 -22.40
N ALA A 359 -0.97 2.15 -21.48
CA ALA A 359 0.19 3.00 -21.62
C ALA A 359 1.35 2.47 -20.78
N MET A 360 2.56 2.91 -21.09
CA MET A 360 3.77 2.49 -20.42
C MET A 360 4.55 3.73 -19.94
N ALA A 361 4.96 3.70 -18.68
CA ALA A 361 5.92 4.64 -18.14
C ALA A 361 7.21 3.90 -17.79
N GLU A 362 8.35 4.50 -18.11
CA GLU A 362 9.68 3.99 -17.79
C GLU A 362 10.53 5.13 -17.22
N ALA A 363 11.35 4.78 -16.23
CA ALA A 363 12.43 5.61 -15.72
C ALA A 363 13.14 6.41 -16.82
N GLY A 364 13.11 7.75 -16.74
CA GLY A 364 13.84 8.63 -17.65
C GLY A 364 13.32 8.70 -19.09
N HIS A 365 12.15 8.13 -19.41
CA HIS A 365 11.55 8.18 -20.74
C HIS A 365 10.16 8.85 -20.69
N PRO A 366 9.73 9.53 -21.76
CA PRO A 366 8.35 10.01 -21.86
C PRO A 366 7.37 8.84 -21.75
N VAL A 367 6.20 9.09 -21.14
CA VAL A 367 5.12 8.09 -21.11
C VAL A 367 4.66 7.80 -22.53
N ARG A 368 4.56 6.52 -22.88
CA ARG A 368 4.16 6.05 -24.20
C ARG A 368 2.77 5.45 -24.13
N THR A 369 1.85 5.89 -24.97
CA THR A 369 0.58 5.17 -25.15
C THR A 369 0.85 3.82 -25.81
N GLY A 370 0.15 2.79 -25.33
CA GLY A 370 0.27 1.42 -25.83
C GLY A 370 -0.95 1.05 -26.68
N ASN A 371 -0.83 -0.05 -27.42
CA ASN A 371 -1.91 -0.58 -28.24
C ASN A 371 -2.63 -1.71 -27.51
N ALA A 372 -3.75 -1.40 -26.87
CA ALA A 372 -4.55 -2.41 -26.18
C ALA A 372 -5.31 -3.32 -27.17
N GLY A 373 -5.67 -2.80 -28.35
CA GLY A 373 -6.46 -3.51 -29.35
C GLY A 373 -5.63 -4.29 -30.38
N ILE A 374 -6.30 -5.06 -31.23
CA ILE A 374 -5.68 -5.77 -32.36
C ILE A 374 -5.29 -4.81 -33.49
N ASN A 375 -4.38 -5.21 -34.38
CA ASN A 375 -3.96 -4.41 -35.55
C ASN A 375 -3.49 -2.99 -35.18
N ASN A 376 -2.68 -2.89 -34.12
CA ASN A 376 -2.08 -1.63 -33.66
C ASN A 376 -3.12 -0.55 -33.26
N GLN A 377 -4.31 -0.97 -32.79
CA GLN A 377 -5.34 -0.03 -32.34
C GLN A 377 -5.11 0.37 -30.88
N PRO A 378 -5.26 1.67 -30.52
CA PRO A 378 -5.00 2.15 -29.16
C PRO A 378 -6.04 1.66 -28.14
N LEU A 379 -7.22 1.22 -28.61
CA LEU A 379 -8.33 0.82 -27.76
C LEU A 379 -8.75 -0.63 -28.06
N LEU A 380 -8.85 -1.43 -27.00
CA LEU A 380 -9.55 -2.71 -27.02
C LEU A 380 -11.03 -2.48 -26.68
N GLN A 381 -11.96 -3.06 -27.41
CA GLN A 381 -13.35 -3.13 -26.96
C GLN A 381 -13.45 -4.10 -25.77
N SER A 382 -14.05 -3.67 -24.67
CA SER A 382 -14.18 -4.47 -23.45
C SER A 382 -15.25 -5.56 -23.63
N ALA A 383 -14.84 -6.64 -24.29
CA ALA A 383 -15.69 -7.76 -24.65
C ALA A 383 -14.88 -9.04 -24.80
N VAL A 384 -15.51 -10.15 -24.42
CA VAL A 384 -15.03 -11.51 -24.61
C VAL A 384 -16.20 -12.37 -25.07
N ALA A 385 -15.96 -13.28 -26.01
CA ALA A 385 -16.99 -14.15 -26.53
C ALA A 385 -16.45 -15.54 -26.88
N THR A 386 -17.38 -16.49 -27.01
CA THR A 386 -17.07 -17.85 -27.47
C THR A 386 -17.62 -18.03 -28.88
N THR A 387 -16.75 -18.42 -29.81
CA THR A 387 -17.14 -18.75 -31.20
C THR A 387 -17.91 -20.07 -31.26
N ARG A 388 -18.43 -20.45 -32.43
CA ARG A 388 -19.09 -21.75 -32.63
C ARG A 388 -18.15 -22.93 -32.47
N ASP A 389 -16.88 -22.74 -32.78
CA ASP A 389 -15.82 -23.74 -32.65
C ASP A 389 -15.19 -23.74 -31.25
N GLU A 390 -15.92 -23.18 -30.27
CA GLU A 390 -15.56 -23.09 -28.84
C GLU A 390 -14.23 -22.36 -28.56
N GLN A 391 -13.78 -21.51 -29.49
CA GLN A 391 -12.63 -20.62 -29.28
C GLN A 391 -13.07 -19.32 -28.60
N THR A 392 -12.31 -18.89 -27.60
CA THR A 392 -12.47 -17.57 -26.98
C THR A 392 -11.87 -16.48 -27.87
N ILE A 393 -12.64 -15.42 -28.10
CA ILE A 393 -12.23 -14.22 -28.86
C ILE A 393 -12.49 -12.95 -28.06
N PHE A 394 -11.77 -11.88 -28.36
CA PHE A 394 -11.78 -10.62 -27.61
C PHE A 394 -12.11 -9.43 -28.50
N GLY A 395 -12.38 -8.28 -27.88
CA GLY A 395 -12.35 -7.01 -28.59
C GLY A 395 -13.42 -6.85 -29.65
N SER A 396 -13.03 -6.27 -30.79
CA SER A 396 -13.92 -6.00 -31.91
C SER A 396 -14.47 -7.27 -32.55
N ASP A 397 -13.72 -8.37 -32.54
CA ASP A 397 -14.18 -9.65 -33.04
C ASP A 397 -15.26 -10.25 -32.15
N ALA A 398 -15.12 -10.15 -30.83
CA ALA A 398 -16.18 -10.52 -29.89
C ALA A 398 -17.45 -9.66 -30.12
N ILE A 399 -17.31 -8.35 -30.25
CA ILE A 399 -18.45 -7.43 -30.45
C ILE A 399 -19.22 -7.71 -31.75
N LYS A 400 -18.57 -8.19 -32.82
CA LYS A 400 -19.27 -8.60 -34.07
C LYS A 400 -20.30 -9.72 -33.84
N LEU A 401 -20.17 -10.52 -32.78
CA LEU A 401 -21.14 -11.56 -32.45
C LEU A 401 -22.42 -11.02 -31.80
N ARG A 402 -22.45 -9.75 -31.40
CA ARG A 402 -23.60 -9.14 -30.71
C ARG A 402 -24.90 -9.27 -31.51
N THR A 403 -24.87 -9.11 -32.84
CA THR A 403 -26.07 -9.24 -33.70
C THR A 403 -26.36 -10.67 -34.15
N LYS A 404 -25.37 -11.58 -34.09
CA LYS A 404 -25.49 -12.96 -34.59
C LYS A 404 -25.83 -13.95 -33.48
N THR A 405 -25.09 -13.91 -32.38
CA THR A 405 -25.15 -14.85 -31.25
C THR A 405 -24.92 -14.13 -29.92
N PRO A 406 -25.83 -13.24 -29.48
CA PRO A 406 -25.65 -12.42 -28.28
C PRO A 406 -25.51 -13.21 -26.97
N HIS A 407 -25.99 -14.45 -26.93
CA HIS A 407 -25.86 -15.33 -25.76
C HIS A 407 -24.44 -15.91 -25.57
N ARG A 408 -23.53 -15.75 -26.54
CA ARG A 408 -22.11 -16.16 -26.44
C ARG A 408 -21.17 -14.99 -26.17
N LEU A 409 -21.69 -13.78 -25.99
CA LEU A 409 -20.92 -12.55 -25.79
C LEU A 409 -21.08 -12.06 -24.34
N ALA A 410 -19.96 -11.81 -23.69
CA ALA A 410 -19.88 -11.03 -22.46
C ALA A 410 -19.26 -9.66 -22.78
N HIS A 411 -20.03 -8.59 -22.59
CA HIS A 411 -19.59 -7.21 -22.75
C HIS A 411 -20.25 -6.35 -21.66
N CYS A 412 -19.73 -5.14 -21.44
CA CYS A 412 -20.16 -4.30 -20.32
C CYS A 412 -20.08 -5.02 -18.97
N VAL A 413 -19.07 -5.89 -18.81
CA VAL A 413 -18.98 -6.89 -17.72
C VAL A 413 -19.01 -6.23 -16.33
N GLN A 414 -18.53 -4.99 -16.22
CA GLN A 414 -18.52 -4.23 -14.98
C GLN A 414 -19.93 -3.98 -14.40
N LEU A 415 -21.01 -4.10 -15.20
CA LEU A 415 -22.39 -4.07 -14.69
C LEU A 415 -22.72 -5.21 -13.74
N TYR A 416 -22.04 -6.33 -13.90
CA TYR A 416 -22.32 -7.56 -13.18
C TYR A 416 -21.45 -7.71 -11.93
N LEU A 417 -20.59 -6.75 -11.62
CA LEU A 417 -19.79 -6.77 -10.39
C LEU A 417 -20.70 -6.92 -9.16
N GLY A 418 -20.40 -7.90 -8.32
CA GLY A 418 -21.24 -8.31 -7.18
C GLY A 418 -22.18 -9.49 -7.47
N THR A 419 -22.21 -10.01 -8.70
CA THR A 419 -22.85 -11.31 -9.02
C THR A 419 -21.84 -12.45 -8.96
N THR A 420 -22.27 -13.64 -8.55
CA THR A 420 -21.36 -14.78 -8.35
C THR A 420 -20.82 -15.36 -9.65
N LYS A 421 -21.63 -15.42 -10.71
CA LYS A 421 -21.25 -15.91 -12.04
C LYS A 421 -21.99 -15.15 -13.13
N LEU A 422 -21.35 -15.01 -14.28
CA LEU A 422 -22.01 -14.58 -15.51
C LEU A 422 -22.89 -15.71 -16.05
N ASP A 423 -24.09 -15.37 -16.52
CA ASP A 423 -24.97 -16.33 -17.21
C ASP A 423 -24.36 -16.84 -18.53
N ARG A 424 -23.38 -16.11 -19.08
CA ARG A 424 -22.73 -16.39 -20.36
C ARG A 424 -21.55 -17.34 -20.17
N HIS A 425 -21.45 -18.34 -21.04
CA HIS A 425 -20.28 -19.22 -21.08
C HIS A 425 -19.14 -18.54 -21.86
N ILE A 426 -17.94 -18.57 -21.28
CA ILE A 426 -16.69 -18.13 -21.92
C ILE A 426 -15.82 -19.39 -22.05
N GLY A 427 -15.55 -19.82 -23.28
CA GLY A 427 -15.00 -21.15 -23.53
C GLY A 427 -15.95 -22.24 -22.99
N ASP A 428 -15.41 -23.16 -22.21
CA ASP A 428 -16.11 -24.33 -21.65
C ASP A 428 -16.81 -24.07 -20.31
N ARG A 429 -16.76 -22.84 -19.76
CA ARG A 429 -17.15 -22.54 -18.38
C ARG A 429 -17.93 -21.24 -18.22
N GLN A 430 -18.77 -21.17 -17.19
CA GLN A 430 -19.24 -19.90 -16.60
C GLN A 430 -18.26 -19.46 -15.52
N CYS A 431 -17.98 -18.17 -15.44
CA CYS A 431 -17.04 -17.60 -14.48
C CYS A 431 -17.61 -16.35 -13.79
N PRO A 432 -17.06 -15.96 -12.63
CA PRO A 432 -17.32 -14.65 -12.04
C PRO A 432 -17.01 -13.50 -13.01
N PRO A 433 -17.70 -12.35 -12.90
CA PRO A 433 -17.41 -11.14 -13.69
C PRO A 433 -15.94 -10.71 -13.63
N GLU A 434 -15.31 -10.84 -12.47
CA GLU A 434 -13.90 -10.50 -12.22
C GLU A 434 -12.96 -11.32 -13.09
N VAL A 435 -13.28 -12.59 -13.35
CA VAL A 435 -12.49 -13.48 -14.23
C VAL A 435 -12.59 -13.01 -15.68
N ALA A 436 -13.78 -12.65 -16.15
CA ALA A 436 -13.97 -12.13 -17.50
C ALA A 436 -13.28 -10.77 -17.69
N ILE A 437 -13.34 -9.88 -16.68
CA ILE A 437 -12.59 -8.62 -16.68
C ILE A 437 -11.08 -8.91 -16.68
N GLY A 438 -10.60 -9.88 -15.89
CA GLY A 438 -9.21 -10.28 -15.83
C GLY A 438 -8.69 -10.84 -17.17
N MET A 439 -9.51 -11.59 -17.90
CA MET A 439 -9.18 -12.03 -19.27
C MET A 439 -8.99 -10.85 -20.21
N ILE A 440 -9.90 -9.86 -20.17
CA ILE A 440 -9.82 -8.65 -21.00
C ILE A 440 -8.58 -7.83 -20.62
N MET A 441 -8.32 -7.65 -19.33
CA MET A 441 -7.12 -6.96 -18.82
C MET A 441 -5.83 -7.63 -19.31
N ARG A 442 -5.73 -8.96 -19.17
CA ARG A 442 -4.54 -9.71 -19.61
C ARG A 442 -4.34 -9.62 -21.12
N HIS A 443 -5.42 -9.73 -21.90
CA HIS A 443 -5.35 -9.59 -23.36
C HIS A 443 -4.88 -8.19 -23.76
N ALA A 444 -5.44 -7.13 -23.15
CA ALA A 444 -5.01 -5.76 -23.39
C ALA A 444 -3.54 -5.53 -23.01
N ALA A 445 -3.12 -6.04 -21.85
CA ALA A 445 -1.74 -5.94 -21.38
C ALA A 445 -0.77 -6.62 -22.34
N ARG A 446 -1.10 -7.82 -22.82
CA ARG A 446 -0.27 -8.56 -23.78
C ARG A 446 -0.10 -7.82 -25.10
N ASN A 447 -1.15 -7.18 -25.61
CA ASN A 447 -1.07 -6.42 -26.86
C ASN A 447 -0.23 -5.14 -26.68
N ALA A 448 -0.24 -4.55 -25.49
CA ALA A 448 0.43 -3.29 -25.21
C ALA A 448 1.86 -3.43 -24.65
N TRP A 449 2.26 -4.63 -24.24
CA TRP A 449 3.50 -4.89 -23.51
C TRP A 449 4.38 -5.94 -24.21
N GLU A 450 5.43 -5.49 -24.88
CA GLU A 450 6.37 -6.34 -25.65
C GLU A 450 7.84 -6.21 -25.20
N LEU A 451 8.10 -5.70 -24.00
CA LEU A 451 9.45 -5.74 -23.42
C LEU A 451 9.72 -7.16 -22.87
N ASN A 452 10.96 -7.63 -22.97
CA ASN A 452 11.45 -8.95 -22.51
C ASN A 452 11.22 -9.18 -20.99
N GLY A 453 9.97 -9.34 -20.54
CA GLY A 453 9.58 -9.50 -19.14
C GLY A 453 8.14 -9.07 -18.83
N ARG A 454 7.63 -9.41 -17.64
CA ARG A 454 6.34 -8.92 -17.13
C ARG A 454 6.50 -7.48 -16.60
N PRO A 455 5.47 -6.62 -16.67
CA PRO A 455 5.53 -5.30 -16.08
C PRO A 455 5.78 -5.39 -14.57
N ALA A 456 6.68 -4.55 -14.05
CA ALA A 456 7.04 -4.55 -12.63
C ALA A 456 5.87 -4.11 -11.74
N VAL A 457 5.07 -3.15 -12.21
CA VAL A 457 3.83 -2.70 -11.56
C VAL A 457 2.77 -2.41 -12.62
N VAL A 458 1.52 -2.77 -12.31
CA VAL A 458 0.35 -2.46 -13.14
C VAL A 458 -0.53 -1.44 -12.43
N ALA A 459 -0.64 -0.25 -13.01
CA ALA A 459 -1.54 0.81 -12.57
C ALA A 459 -2.91 0.63 -13.24
N VAL A 460 -3.98 0.43 -12.47
CA VAL A 460 -5.34 0.22 -13.00
C VAL A 460 -6.24 1.37 -12.57
N THR A 461 -6.89 2.05 -13.52
CA THR A 461 -7.80 3.15 -13.17
C THR A 461 -9.14 2.64 -12.63
N VAL A 462 -9.70 3.35 -11.65
CA VAL A 462 -11.05 3.14 -11.12
C VAL A 462 -11.77 4.49 -10.96
N PRO A 463 -13.11 4.59 -11.14
CA PRO A 463 -13.83 5.76 -10.63
C PRO A 463 -13.52 5.97 -9.15
N ALA A 464 -13.25 7.20 -8.69
CA ALA A 464 -12.93 7.41 -7.28
C ALA A 464 -14.14 7.09 -6.39
N CYS A 465 -15.35 7.25 -6.93
CA CYS A 465 -16.62 6.90 -6.28
C CYS A 465 -16.93 5.40 -6.22
N TYR A 466 -16.02 4.52 -6.65
CA TYR A 466 -16.16 3.08 -6.37
C TYR A 466 -16.11 2.81 -4.86
N ASP A 467 -17.07 2.02 -4.41
CA ASP A 467 -17.19 1.51 -3.05
C ASP A 467 -16.21 0.35 -2.79
N GLN A 468 -16.17 -0.14 -1.55
CA GLN A 468 -15.25 -1.23 -1.17
C GLN A 468 -15.45 -2.49 -2.03
N ALA A 469 -16.68 -2.84 -2.37
CA ALA A 469 -17.00 -4.01 -3.19
C ALA A 469 -16.36 -3.90 -4.59
N ARG A 470 -16.52 -2.76 -5.26
CA ARG A 470 -16.03 -2.57 -6.64
C ARG A 470 -14.52 -2.41 -6.71
N ARG A 471 -13.91 -1.71 -5.74
CA ARG A 471 -12.44 -1.63 -5.63
C ARG A 471 -11.85 -3.02 -5.42
N ARG A 472 -12.43 -3.82 -4.52
CA ARG A 472 -12.00 -5.20 -4.27
C ARG A 472 -12.17 -6.08 -5.51
N SER A 473 -13.31 -6.01 -6.17
CA SER A 473 -13.58 -6.80 -7.39
C SER A 473 -12.61 -6.44 -8.53
N THR A 474 -12.27 -5.17 -8.68
CA THR A 474 -11.26 -4.72 -9.66
C THR A 474 -9.87 -5.24 -9.31
N MET A 475 -9.51 -5.25 -8.02
CA MET A 475 -8.26 -5.85 -7.54
C MET A 475 -8.23 -7.35 -7.85
N GLN A 476 -9.32 -8.09 -7.57
CA GLN A 476 -9.42 -9.51 -7.88
C GLN A 476 -9.31 -9.78 -9.38
N ALA A 477 -9.95 -8.97 -10.22
CA ALA A 477 -9.83 -9.07 -11.68
C ALA A 477 -8.38 -8.92 -12.15
N ALA A 478 -7.65 -7.94 -11.62
CA ALA A 478 -6.23 -7.74 -11.91
C ALA A 478 -5.36 -8.90 -11.37
N GLN A 479 -5.68 -9.43 -10.19
CA GLN A 479 -4.99 -10.60 -9.62
C GLN A 479 -5.20 -11.84 -10.49
N VAL A 480 -6.41 -12.15 -10.93
CA VAL A 480 -6.66 -13.31 -11.81
C VAL A 480 -6.13 -13.13 -13.22
N ALA A 481 -5.95 -11.88 -13.68
CA ALA A 481 -5.21 -11.58 -14.91
C ALA A 481 -3.73 -12.01 -14.86
N GLY A 482 -3.20 -12.27 -13.66
CA GLY A 482 -1.82 -12.66 -13.42
C GLY A 482 -0.88 -11.47 -13.23
N PHE A 483 -1.39 -10.34 -12.73
CA PHE A 483 -0.57 -9.22 -12.29
C PHE A 483 -0.21 -9.39 -10.81
N ASP A 484 1.07 -9.27 -10.52
CA ASP A 484 1.61 -9.54 -9.17
C ASP A 484 1.65 -8.27 -8.30
N SER A 485 1.97 -7.12 -8.92
CA SER A 485 2.00 -5.80 -8.27
C SER A 485 0.96 -4.87 -8.89
N ILE A 486 -0.11 -4.59 -8.17
CA ILE A 486 -1.26 -3.83 -8.67
C ILE A 486 -1.47 -2.57 -7.84
N ARG A 487 -1.67 -1.45 -8.53
CA ARG A 487 -1.98 -0.16 -7.92
C ARG A 487 -3.25 0.42 -8.54
N LEU A 488 -4.28 0.63 -7.72
CA LEU A 488 -5.53 1.28 -8.17
C LEU A 488 -5.38 2.79 -8.12
N ILE A 489 -5.53 3.45 -9.27
CA ILE A 489 -5.47 4.91 -9.37
C ILE A 489 -6.86 5.47 -9.63
N ASP A 490 -7.24 6.48 -8.85
CA ASP A 490 -8.48 7.19 -9.08
C ASP A 490 -8.45 7.89 -10.44
N ARG A 491 -9.45 7.63 -11.28
CA ARG A 491 -9.57 8.20 -12.61
C ARG A 491 -9.45 9.74 -12.65
N PRO A 492 -10.01 10.53 -11.71
CA PRO A 492 -9.77 11.97 -11.71
C PRO A 492 -8.31 12.35 -11.51
N LEU A 493 -7.55 11.60 -10.70
CA LEU A 493 -6.11 11.81 -10.55
C LEU A 493 -5.36 11.39 -11.81
N ALA A 494 -5.72 10.28 -12.45
CA ALA A 494 -5.15 9.89 -13.74
C ALA A 494 -5.40 10.96 -14.83
N ALA A 495 -6.59 11.56 -14.86
CA ALA A 495 -6.93 12.64 -15.79
C ALA A 495 -6.13 13.92 -15.52
N ALA A 496 -5.99 14.30 -14.26
CA ALA A 496 -5.15 15.44 -13.88
C ALA A 496 -3.67 15.17 -14.17
N GLN A 497 -3.20 13.95 -13.92
CA GLN A 497 -1.83 13.57 -14.21
C GLN A 497 -1.54 13.60 -15.72
N SER A 498 -2.49 13.20 -16.56
CA SER A 498 -2.32 13.30 -18.02
C SER A 498 -2.27 14.75 -18.50
N GLN A 499 -3.08 15.64 -17.92
CA GLN A 499 -3.01 17.07 -18.22
C GLN A 499 -1.64 17.66 -17.83
N LEU A 500 -1.05 17.25 -16.70
CA LEU A 500 0.29 17.68 -16.32
C LEU A 500 1.36 17.25 -17.32
N ILE A 501 1.25 16.03 -17.86
CA ILE A 501 2.14 15.52 -18.92
C ILE A 501 2.07 16.42 -20.15
N GLU A 502 0.85 16.79 -20.58
CA GLU A 502 0.65 17.70 -21.71
C GLU A 502 1.18 19.12 -21.44
N GLU A 503 0.91 19.69 -20.26
CA GLU A 503 1.41 21.02 -19.87
C GLU A 503 2.94 21.09 -19.79
N HIS A 504 3.60 20.02 -19.32
CA HIS A 504 5.07 19.98 -19.30
C HIS A 504 5.69 19.76 -20.69
N ALA A 505 4.96 19.16 -21.62
CA ALA A 505 5.39 19.06 -23.01
C ALA A 505 5.31 20.42 -23.74
N ALA A 506 4.56 21.38 -23.21
CA ALA A 506 4.43 22.72 -23.77
C ALA A 506 5.60 23.64 -23.34
N LEU A 507 6.08 24.47 -24.27
CA LEU A 507 7.11 25.49 -24.01
C LEU A 507 6.48 26.89 -23.96
N PRO A 508 6.76 27.72 -22.93
CA PRO A 508 7.57 27.47 -21.73
C PRO A 508 6.77 26.84 -20.56
N PRO A 509 7.44 26.18 -19.60
CA PRO A 509 6.76 25.56 -18.45
C PRO A 509 6.07 26.59 -17.55
N PRO A 510 4.94 26.23 -16.90
CA PRO A 510 4.21 27.12 -16.00
C PRO A 510 5.03 27.50 -14.76
N LYS A 511 4.74 28.68 -14.17
CA LYS A 511 5.47 29.19 -12.99
C LYS A 511 5.27 28.26 -11.78
N PRO A 512 6.32 27.84 -11.04
CA PRO A 512 6.26 26.71 -10.09
C PRO A 512 5.46 26.92 -8.78
N SER A 513 4.85 28.09 -8.53
CA SER A 513 4.42 28.50 -7.19
C SER A 513 2.94 28.87 -7.04
N GLU A 514 2.15 28.83 -8.12
CA GLU A 514 0.72 29.20 -8.05
C GLU A 514 -0.14 27.98 -7.67
N VAL A 515 -1.09 28.19 -6.77
CA VAL A 515 -2.07 27.16 -6.41
C VAL A 515 -3.21 27.24 -7.41
N CYS A 516 -3.41 26.17 -8.17
CA CYS A 516 -4.51 26.06 -9.12
C CYS A 516 -5.49 24.97 -8.70
N TYR A 517 -6.77 25.15 -9.00
CA TYR A 517 -7.79 24.15 -8.79
C TYR A 517 -8.38 23.70 -10.12
N TRP A 518 -8.44 22.39 -10.32
CA TRP A 518 -9.01 21.75 -11.49
C TRP A 518 -10.25 20.98 -11.09
N MET A 519 -11.33 21.15 -11.85
CA MET A 519 -12.48 20.28 -11.75
C MET A 519 -12.32 19.12 -12.73
N VAL A 520 -12.62 17.90 -12.32
CA VAL A 520 -12.68 16.74 -13.21
C VAL A 520 -14.12 16.22 -13.24
N VAL A 521 -14.72 16.20 -14.43
CA VAL A 521 -16.09 15.74 -14.67
C VAL A 521 -16.05 14.47 -15.49
N SER A 522 -16.38 13.34 -14.88
CA SER A 522 -16.39 12.04 -15.53
C SER A 522 -17.82 11.55 -15.74
N LEU A 523 -18.25 11.45 -16.99
CA LEU A 523 -19.50 10.80 -17.41
C LEU A 523 -19.17 9.58 -18.25
N THR A 524 -18.89 8.47 -17.56
CA THR A 524 -18.42 7.22 -18.15
C THR A 524 -19.57 6.21 -18.34
N GLY A 525 -19.27 4.97 -18.73
CA GLY A 525 -20.29 3.95 -18.91
C GLY A 525 -21.13 3.66 -17.66
N LEU A 526 -20.46 3.50 -16.52
CA LEU A 526 -21.09 3.18 -15.23
C LEU A 526 -21.28 4.41 -14.34
N ALA A 527 -20.26 5.28 -14.29
CA ALA A 527 -20.17 6.29 -13.25
C ALA A 527 -20.33 7.71 -13.78
N MET A 528 -21.04 8.52 -13.00
CA MET A 528 -21.02 9.98 -13.01
C MET A 528 -20.25 10.41 -11.77
N GLU A 529 -19.22 11.23 -11.97
CA GLU A 529 -18.29 11.62 -10.90
C GLU A 529 -17.78 13.03 -11.13
N ILE A 530 -17.79 13.85 -10.09
CA ILE A 530 -17.26 15.22 -10.08
C ILE A 530 -16.21 15.32 -8.99
N SER A 531 -15.01 15.74 -9.38
CA SER A 531 -13.86 15.82 -8.48
C SER A 531 -13.22 17.19 -8.54
N VAL A 532 -12.64 17.61 -7.42
CA VAL A 532 -11.82 18.83 -7.36
C VAL A 532 -10.40 18.43 -6.98
N VAL A 533 -9.45 18.77 -7.84
CA VAL A 533 -8.03 18.47 -7.70
C VAL A 533 -7.29 19.78 -7.49
N ARG A 534 -6.48 19.84 -6.44
CA ARG A 534 -5.53 20.92 -6.21
C ARG A 534 -4.21 20.59 -6.90
N HIS A 535 -3.67 21.55 -7.64
CA HIS A 535 -2.38 21.48 -8.31
C HIS A 535 -1.45 22.57 -7.75
N VAL A 536 -0.27 22.17 -7.26
CA VAL A 536 0.78 23.08 -6.79
C VAL A 536 2.16 22.53 -7.18
N GLY A 537 2.89 23.22 -8.05
CA GLY A 537 4.26 22.83 -8.42
C GLY A 537 4.39 21.38 -8.88
N GLY A 538 3.49 20.93 -9.76
CA GLY A 538 3.43 19.55 -10.26
C GLY A 538 2.82 18.53 -9.29
N ARG A 539 2.54 18.89 -8.03
CA ARG A 539 1.87 18.01 -7.06
C ARG A 539 0.36 18.09 -7.23
N LEU A 540 -0.27 16.94 -7.40
CA LEU A 540 -1.73 16.80 -7.42
C LEU A 540 -2.24 16.28 -6.08
N GLN A 541 -3.35 16.84 -5.63
CA GLN A 541 -4.09 16.37 -4.46
C GLN A 541 -5.59 16.38 -4.77
N LEU A 542 -6.22 15.22 -4.69
CA LEU A 542 -7.68 15.11 -4.70
C LEU A 542 -8.24 15.70 -3.40
N LEU A 543 -9.05 16.75 -3.51
CA LEU A 543 -9.67 17.40 -2.35
C LEU A 543 -11.03 16.80 -2.01
N ALA A 544 -11.83 16.55 -3.04
CA ALA A 544 -13.13 15.91 -2.92
C ALA A 544 -13.45 15.17 -4.22
N SER A 545 -14.19 14.07 -4.09
CA SER A 545 -14.84 13.42 -5.24
C SER A 545 -16.23 12.96 -4.84
N VAL A 546 -17.21 13.41 -5.61
CA VAL A 546 -18.64 13.21 -5.40
C VAL A 546 -19.15 12.42 -6.60
N GLY A 547 -19.71 11.24 -6.37
CA GLY A 547 -20.02 10.33 -7.47
C GLY A 547 -21.18 9.36 -7.21
N ASP A 548 -21.80 8.93 -8.31
CA ASP A 548 -22.69 7.77 -8.35
C ASP A 548 -22.13 6.78 -9.38
N TRP A 549 -21.61 5.66 -8.87
CA TRP A 549 -20.98 4.63 -9.69
C TRP A 549 -21.96 3.84 -10.55
N ASN A 550 -23.28 3.98 -10.34
CA ASN A 550 -24.33 3.30 -11.10
C ASN A 550 -25.09 4.24 -12.05
N LEU A 551 -24.69 5.50 -12.13
CA LEU A 551 -25.36 6.52 -12.93
C LEU A 551 -24.43 7.04 -14.01
N GLY A 552 -24.39 6.39 -15.16
CA GLY A 552 -23.49 6.78 -16.27
C GLY A 552 -24.20 6.93 -17.62
N LEU A 553 -23.46 6.65 -18.69
CA LEU A 553 -23.95 6.64 -20.09
C LEU A 553 -25.18 5.76 -20.28
N LEU A 554 -25.27 4.65 -19.53
CA LEU A 554 -26.38 3.70 -19.67
C LEU A 554 -27.73 4.30 -19.31
N ALA A 555 -27.79 5.19 -18.31
CA ALA A 555 -29.03 5.88 -17.96
C ALA A 555 -29.54 6.71 -19.14
N TRP A 556 -28.64 7.39 -19.85
CA TRP A 556 -28.95 8.16 -21.05
C TRP A 556 -29.35 7.26 -22.23
N GLN A 557 -28.63 6.17 -22.45
CA GLN A 557 -28.97 5.20 -23.49
C GLN A 557 -30.36 4.58 -23.26
N GLN A 558 -30.70 4.27 -22.02
CA GLN A 558 -32.03 3.77 -21.67
C GLN A 558 -33.12 4.78 -22.04
N ARG A 559 -32.92 6.09 -21.79
CA ARG A 559 -33.87 7.13 -22.25
C ARG A 559 -34.05 7.13 -23.76
N VAL A 560 -32.96 6.97 -24.53
CA VAL A 560 -33.04 6.89 -26.01
C VAL A 560 -33.83 5.64 -26.44
N VAL A 561 -33.58 4.49 -25.81
CA VAL A 561 -34.31 3.24 -26.08
C VAL A 561 -35.80 3.40 -25.77
N ASP A 562 -36.15 3.99 -24.63
CA ASP A 562 -37.55 4.17 -24.23
C ASP A 562 -38.30 5.13 -25.14
N LEU A 563 -37.67 6.23 -25.56
CA LEU A 563 -38.24 7.16 -26.54
C LEU A 563 -38.48 6.48 -27.89
N ALA A 564 -37.51 5.71 -28.37
CA ALA A 564 -37.65 4.99 -29.63
C ALA A 564 -38.72 3.88 -29.57
N ALA A 565 -38.73 3.10 -28.49
CA ALA A 565 -39.76 2.06 -28.28
C ALA A 565 -41.16 2.67 -28.17
N THR A 566 -41.30 3.81 -27.50
CA THR A 566 -42.58 4.54 -27.40
C THR A 566 -43.04 5.02 -28.78
N ASP A 567 -42.13 5.52 -29.62
CA ASP A 567 -42.45 5.91 -30.99
C ASP A 567 -42.93 4.72 -31.84
N CYS A 568 -42.24 3.58 -31.75
CA CYS A 568 -42.65 2.34 -32.42
C CYS A 568 -44.00 1.84 -31.94
N LEU A 569 -44.25 1.83 -30.63
CA LEU A 569 -45.53 1.42 -30.07
C LEU A 569 -46.68 2.31 -30.55
N ARG A 570 -46.43 3.60 -30.69
CA ARG A 570 -47.42 4.57 -31.16
C ARG A 570 -47.69 4.44 -32.66
N ARG A 571 -46.65 4.32 -33.49
CA ARG A 571 -46.76 4.32 -34.97
C ARG A 571 -47.00 2.93 -35.57
N LEU A 572 -46.32 1.93 -35.04
CA LEU A 572 -46.24 0.57 -35.59
C LEU A 572 -46.97 -0.47 -34.73
N ARG A 573 -47.41 -0.11 -33.52
CA ARG A 573 -48.04 -1.03 -32.54
C ARG A 573 -47.14 -2.22 -32.14
N LEU A 574 -45.82 -2.05 -32.26
CA LEU A 574 -44.81 -3.05 -31.93
C LEU A 574 -43.84 -2.50 -30.88
N ASP A 575 -43.44 -3.35 -29.94
CA ASP A 575 -42.40 -3.02 -28.95
C ASP A 575 -41.08 -3.73 -29.32
N PRO A 576 -40.05 -3.00 -29.78
CA PRO A 576 -38.77 -3.58 -30.17
C PRO A 576 -38.00 -4.22 -29.02
N ARG A 577 -38.42 -4.02 -27.76
CA ARG A 577 -37.74 -4.56 -26.57
C ARG A 577 -38.16 -6.00 -26.23
N LYS A 578 -39.24 -6.51 -26.83
CA LYS A 578 -39.80 -7.83 -26.50
C LYS A 578 -39.03 -9.01 -27.09
N ASP A 579 -38.38 -8.81 -28.24
CA ASP A 579 -37.52 -9.81 -28.87
C ASP A 579 -36.05 -9.41 -28.72
N LEU A 580 -35.18 -10.38 -28.44
CA LEU A 580 -33.76 -10.11 -28.17
C LEU A 580 -33.03 -9.57 -29.41
N LYS A 581 -33.34 -10.05 -30.62
CA LYS A 581 -32.65 -9.59 -31.85
C LYS A 581 -33.07 -8.17 -32.18
N ASP A 582 -34.36 -7.87 -32.10
CA ASP A 582 -34.90 -6.52 -32.31
C ASP A 582 -34.34 -5.55 -31.26
N ALA A 583 -34.29 -5.97 -29.98
CA ALA A 583 -33.75 -5.16 -28.89
C ALA A 583 -32.26 -4.83 -29.08
N VAL A 584 -31.46 -5.82 -29.50
CA VAL A 584 -30.04 -5.61 -29.82
C VAL A 584 -29.88 -4.67 -31.01
N SER A 585 -30.68 -4.84 -32.07
CA SER A 585 -30.63 -3.96 -33.24
C SER A 585 -30.97 -2.53 -32.86
N LEU A 586 -32.00 -2.32 -32.04
CA LEU A 586 -32.37 -1.02 -31.52
C LEU A 586 -31.26 -0.42 -30.66
N GLN A 587 -30.70 -1.19 -29.73
CA GLN A 587 -29.65 -0.72 -28.82
C GLN A 587 -28.43 -0.19 -29.59
N LEU A 588 -27.99 -0.89 -30.65
CA LEU A 588 -26.91 -0.43 -31.52
C LEU A 588 -27.25 0.89 -32.23
N ALA A 589 -28.49 1.05 -32.71
CA ALA A 589 -28.96 2.29 -33.29
C ALA A 589 -28.98 3.43 -32.26
N CYS A 590 -29.44 3.17 -31.03
CA CYS A 590 -29.43 4.14 -29.93
C CYS A 590 -28.00 4.59 -29.56
N GLU A 591 -27.04 3.67 -29.49
CA GLU A 591 -25.64 3.99 -29.22
C GLU A 591 -25.04 4.92 -30.29
N LYS A 592 -25.36 4.66 -31.57
CA LYS A 592 -24.94 5.52 -32.70
C LYS A 592 -25.63 6.88 -32.65
N ALA A 593 -26.93 6.90 -32.40
CA ALA A 593 -27.70 8.14 -32.33
C ALA A 593 -27.24 9.05 -31.18
N LEU A 594 -26.90 8.49 -30.01
CA LEU A 594 -26.39 9.28 -28.89
C LEU A 594 -25.08 10.02 -29.24
N ARG A 595 -24.18 9.38 -30.01
CA ARG A 595 -22.98 10.01 -30.56
C ARG A 595 -23.29 11.07 -31.62
N GLN A 596 -24.32 10.86 -32.42
CA GLN A 596 -24.74 11.87 -33.40
C GLN A 596 -25.38 13.08 -32.72
N LEU A 597 -26.16 12.89 -31.67
CA LEU A 597 -26.85 13.95 -30.94
C LEU A 597 -25.90 14.87 -30.16
N SER A 598 -24.70 14.42 -29.81
CA SER A 598 -23.69 15.33 -29.24
C SER A 598 -23.19 16.36 -30.25
N ILE A 599 -23.38 16.12 -31.56
CA ILE A 599 -22.92 17.00 -32.65
C ILE A 599 -24.12 17.68 -33.33
N LYS A 600 -25.14 16.90 -33.69
CA LYS A 600 -26.30 17.31 -34.49
C LYS A 600 -27.53 17.53 -33.61
N PRO A 601 -28.46 18.42 -34.00
CA PRO A 601 -29.71 18.64 -33.25
C PRO A 601 -30.70 17.48 -33.37
N GLN A 602 -30.49 16.54 -34.29
CA GLN A 602 -31.31 15.35 -34.48
C GLN A 602 -30.47 14.18 -35.00
N ALA A 603 -30.97 12.96 -34.79
CA ALA A 603 -30.36 11.72 -35.24
C ALA A 603 -31.44 10.72 -35.68
N ASP A 604 -31.17 9.97 -36.74
CA ASP A 604 -32.02 8.89 -37.22
C ASP A 604 -31.50 7.55 -36.66
N LEU A 605 -32.41 6.79 -36.05
CA LEU A 605 -32.15 5.48 -35.48
C LEU A 605 -32.68 4.44 -36.47
N ASP A 606 -31.78 3.91 -37.29
CA ASP A 606 -32.10 2.83 -38.24
C ASP A 606 -31.82 1.46 -37.59
N PHE A 607 -32.84 0.61 -37.54
CA PHE A 607 -32.74 -0.73 -36.93
C PHE A 607 -33.72 -1.72 -37.57
N ARG A 608 -33.57 -3.01 -37.23
CA ARG A 608 -34.46 -4.08 -37.67
C ARG A 608 -35.52 -4.35 -36.60
N LEU A 609 -36.77 -4.49 -37.05
CA LEU A 609 -37.92 -4.83 -36.22
C LEU A 609 -38.73 -5.91 -36.93
N GLN A 610 -38.85 -7.10 -36.34
CA GLN A 610 -39.51 -8.26 -36.93
C GLN A 610 -39.06 -8.56 -38.38
N GLY A 611 -37.78 -8.39 -38.67
CA GLY A 611 -37.22 -8.62 -40.00
C GLY A 611 -37.58 -7.55 -41.05
N ARG A 612 -37.99 -6.34 -40.64
CA ARG A 612 -38.16 -5.18 -41.51
C ARG A 612 -37.29 -4.02 -41.04
N ASP A 613 -36.92 -3.13 -41.95
CA ASP A 613 -36.21 -1.90 -41.59
C ASP A 613 -37.20 -0.92 -40.95
N ALA A 614 -36.77 -0.31 -39.84
CA ALA A 614 -37.50 0.70 -39.11
C ALA A 614 -36.56 1.88 -38.80
N THR A 615 -37.11 3.10 -38.89
CA THR A 615 -36.37 4.32 -38.58
C THR A 615 -37.17 5.16 -37.58
N VAL A 616 -36.49 5.64 -36.54
CA VAL A 616 -37.02 6.63 -35.59
C VAL A 616 -36.12 7.86 -35.62
N THR A 617 -36.69 9.04 -35.88
CA THR A 617 -35.95 10.31 -35.80
C THR A 617 -36.09 10.88 -34.39
N LEU A 618 -34.96 11.06 -33.70
CA LEU A 618 -34.91 11.64 -32.36
C LEU A 618 -34.28 13.04 -32.39
N LYS A 619 -34.94 14.02 -31.78
CA LYS A 619 -34.39 15.37 -31.58
C LYS A 619 -33.62 15.46 -30.26
N ARG A 620 -32.52 16.20 -30.26
CA ARG A 620 -31.70 16.46 -29.07
C ARG A 620 -32.49 17.12 -27.95
N ALA A 621 -33.38 18.06 -28.27
CA ALA A 621 -34.24 18.72 -27.29
C ALA A 621 -35.16 17.73 -26.55
N THR A 622 -35.72 16.75 -27.27
CA THR A 622 -36.54 15.68 -26.68
C THR A 622 -35.75 14.81 -25.73
N LEU A 623 -34.52 14.43 -26.11
CA LEU A 623 -33.62 13.71 -25.22
C LEU A 623 -33.26 14.56 -23.99
N GLY A 624 -33.00 15.86 -24.16
CA GLY A 624 -32.72 16.78 -23.06
C GLY A 624 -33.85 16.82 -22.03
N ALA A 625 -35.11 16.91 -22.49
CA ALA A 625 -36.26 16.86 -21.60
C ALA A 625 -36.37 15.52 -20.86
N ALA A 626 -36.15 14.41 -21.55
CA ALA A 626 -36.18 13.06 -20.98
C ALA A 626 -35.03 12.74 -20.01
N CYS A 627 -33.94 13.50 -20.07
CA CYS A 627 -32.78 13.41 -19.17
C CYS A 627 -32.70 14.59 -18.19
N SER A 628 -33.77 15.36 -18.01
CA SER A 628 -33.77 16.55 -17.13
C SER A 628 -33.42 16.19 -15.69
N ASP A 629 -33.86 15.03 -15.20
CA ASP A 629 -33.47 14.45 -13.92
C ASP A 629 -31.95 14.23 -13.81
N LEU A 630 -31.32 13.67 -14.83
CA LEU A 630 -29.87 13.42 -14.87
C LEU A 630 -29.07 14.73 -14.90
N LEU A 631 -29.57 15.75 -15.61
CA LEU A 631 -28.95 17.07 -15.67
C LEU A 631 -29.05 17.82 -14.34
N VAL A 632 -30.19 17.76 -13.66
CA VAL A 632 -30.37 18.32 -12.31
C VAL A 632 -29.44 17.61 -11.32
N HIS A 633 -29.33 16.28 -11.42
CA HIS A 633 -28.44 15.47 -10.59
C HIS A 633 -26.97 15.87 -10.78
N LEU A 634 -26.51 15.99 -12.03
CA LEU A 634 -25.17 16.49 -12.36
C LEU A 634 -24.90 17.87 -11.75
N ASN A 635 -25.83 18.82 -11.89
CA ASN A 635 -25.69 20.16 -11.31
C ASN A 635 -25.56 20.11 -9.78
N GLY A 636 -26.36 19.27 -9.12
CA GLY A 636 -26.28 19.03 -7.68
C GLY A 636 -24.91 18.50 -7.24
N MET A 637 -24.37 17.52 -7.97
CA MET A 637 -23.06 16.94 -7.69
C MET A 637 -21.92 17.95 -7.86
N ILE A 638 -21.98 18.83 -8.87
CA ILE A 638 -21.00 19.91 -9.02
C ILE A 638 -21.04 20.84 -7.81
N GLY A 639 -22.24 21.24 -7.37
CA GLY A 639 -22.41 22.05 -6.18
C GLY A 639 -21.85 21.39 -4.92
N GLN A 640 -22.08 20.09 -4.74
CA GLN A 640 -21.57 19.34 -3.60
C GLN A 640 -20.05 19.15 -3.65
N ALA A 641 -19.47 18.88 -4.82
CA ALA A 641 -18.02 18.73 -4.97
C ALA A 641 -17.27 20.02 -4.57
N LEU A 642 -17.77 21.18 -5.02
CA LEU A 642 -17.23 22.49 -4.63
C LEU A 642 -17.38 22.76 -3.13
N LYS A 643 -18.53 22.38 -2.55
CA LYS A 643 -18.80 22.51 -1.11
C LYS A 643 -17.86 21.63 -0.28
N GLU A 644 -17.69 20.36 -0.65
CA GLU A 644 -16.82 19.41 0.07
C GLU A 644 -15.34 19.77 -0.08
N SER A 645 -14.91 20.28 -1.23
CA SER A 645 -13.53 20.73 -1.42
C SER A 645 -13.23 22.07 -0.76
N GLY A 646 -14.26 22.85 -0.39
CA GLY A 646 -14.10 24.23 0.10
C GLY A 646 -13.55 25.20 -0.96
N VAL A 647 -13.77 24.91 -2.25
CA VAL A 647 -13.25 25.69 -3.38
C VAL A 647 -14.42 26.41 -4.05
N ASP A 648 -14.29 27.71 -4.23
CA ASP A 648 -15.28 28.47 -5.01
C ASP A 648 -15.08 28.24 -6.51
N ALA A 649 -16.18 28.27 -7.27
CA ALA A 649 -16.15 28.06 -8.71
C ALA A 649 -15.22 29.06 -9.45
N SER A 650 -15.09 30.29 -8.94
CA SER A 650 -14.20 31.32 -9.50
C SER A 650 -12.70 31.02 -9.32
N GLN A 651 -12.35 30.11 -8.42
CA GLN A 651 -10.96 29.68 -8.18
C GLN A 651 -10.53 28.54 -9.10
N LEU A 652 -11.47 27.94 -9.83
CA LEU A 652 -11.14 26.93 -10.82
C LEU A 652 -10.38 27.55 -11.99
N SER A 653 -9.41 26.81 -12.50
CA SER A 653 -8.57 27.23 -13.64
C SER A 653 -8.80 26.35 -14.87
N ASN A 654 -9.08 25.06 -14.67
CA ASN A 654 -9.37 24.09 -15.73
C ASN A 654 -10.54 23.20 -15.33
N CYS A 655 -11.30 22.75 -16.33
CA CYS A 655 -12.29 21.68 -16.20
C CYS A 655 -11.93 20.53 -17.15
N LEU A 656 -11.40 19.45 -16.59
CA LEU A 656 -11.10 18.22 -17.32
C LEU A 656 -12.38 17.39 -17.45
N THR A 657 -12.68 16.88 -18.64
CA THR A 657 -13.88 16.10 -18.90
C THR A 657 -13.53 14.72 -19.45
N VAL A 658 -14.15 13.68 -18.88
CA VAL A 658 -13.93 12.29 -19.28
C VAL A 658 -15.25 11.69 -19.74
N GLY A 659 -15.24 11.08 -20.93
CA GLY A 659 -16.38 10.38 -21.53
C GLY A 659 -17.20 11.23 -22.50
N MET A 660 -17.87 10.56 -23.44
CA MET A 660 -18.45 11.26 -24.61
C MET A 660 -19.64 12.17 -24.29
N LEU A 661 -20.35 11.92 -23.17
CA LEU A 661 -21.53 12.71 -22.80
C LEU A 661 -21.19 14.12 -22.34
N THR A 662 -19.96 14.38 -21.90
CA THR A 662 -19.54 15.72 -21.49
C THR A 662 -19.57 16.71 -22.65
N ARG A 663 -19.54 16.20 -23.90
CA ARG A 663 -19.68 16.99 -25.14
C ARG A 663 -21.14 17.23 -25.54
N MET A 664 -22.11 16.62 -24.86
CA MET A 664 -23.53 16.88 -25.11
C MET A 664 -23.83 18.34 -24.74
N PRO A 665 -24.43 19.16 -25.63
CA PRO A 665 -24.66 20.57 -25.34
C PRO A 665 -25.38 20.83 -24.03
N GLN A 666 -26.44 20.07 -23.72
CA GLN A 666 -27.16 20.23 -22.44
C GLN A 666 -26.30 19.95 -21.21
N VAL A 667 -25.32 19.04 -21.31
CA VAL A 667 -24.34 18.79 -20.24
C VAL A 667 -23.34 19.93 -20.17
N SER A 668 -22.81 20.39 -21.30
CA SER A 668 -21.91 21.54 -21.37
C SER A 668 -22.57 22.83 -20.84
N ASP A 669 -23.87 23.01 -21.05
CA ASP A 669 -24.64 24.16 -20.57
C ASP A 669 -24.73 24.14 -19.03
N VAL A 670 -24.99 22.97 -18.44
CA VAL A 670 -24.97 22.79 -16.98
C VAL A 670 -23.58 23.10 -16.41
N LEU A 671 -22.53 22.58 -17.04
CA LEU A 671 -21.15 22.84 -16.62
C LEU A 671 -20.85 24.34 -16.66
N ARG A 672 -21.01 24.98 -17.80
CA ARG A 672 -20.73 26.42 -17.99
C ARG A 672 -21.59 27.32 -17.11
N GLY A 673 -22.84 26.93 -16.87
CA GLY A 673 -23.72 27.65 -15.95
C GLY A 673 -23.22 27.63 -14.50
N ARG A 674 -22.46 26.60 -14.10
CA ARG A 674 -21.98 26.43 -12.73
C ARG A 674 -20.54 26.88 -12.50
N ILE A 675 -19.64 26.62 -13.46
CA ILE A 675 -18.20 26.93 -13.34
C ILE A 675 -17.78 28.18 -14.12
N GLY A 676 -18.71 28.83 -14.81
CA GLY A 676 -18.46 30.02 -15.63
C GLY A 676 -18.34 29.71 -17.12
N SER A 677 -18.85 30.63 -17.95
CA SER A 677 -18.92 30.45 -19.40
C SER A 677 -17.55 30.41 -20.10
N GLN A 678 -16.57 31.12 -19.55
CA GLN A 678 -15.20 31.24 -20.07
C GLN A 678 -14.24 30.15 -19.57
N MET A 679 -14.68 29.25 -18.68
CA MET A 679 -13.82 28.20 -18.13
C MET A 679 -13.27 27.29 -19.26
N PRO A 680 -11.95 27.06 -19.32
CA PRO A 680 -11.37 26.06 -20.21
C PRO A 680 -11.91 24.66 -19.90
N ILE A 681 -12.48 24.00 -20.92
CA ILE A 681 -12.94 22.62 -20.82
C ILE A 681 -12.05 21.75 -21.71
N ILE A 682 -11.29 20.85 -21.09
CA ILE A 682 -10.32 19.99 -21.75
C ILE A 682 -10.86 18.56 -21.73
N ALA A 683 -10.97 17.94 -22.91
CA ALA A 683 -11.45 16.56 -23.00
C ALA A 683 -10.28 15.59 -22.88
N VAL A 684 -10.33 14.70 -21.88
CA VAL A 684 -9.32 13.67 -21.65
C VAL A 684 -9.79 12.36 -22.26
N ASP A 685 -8.97 11.79 -23.14
CA ASP A 685 -9.25 10.50 -23.77
C ASP A 685 -8.71 9.31 -22.93
N ARG A 686 -9.05 8.08 -23.34
CA ARG A 686 -8.71 6.88 -22.56
C ARG A 686 -7.21 6.54 -22.59
N PRO A 687 -6.49 6.66 -23.72
CA PRO A 687 -5.04 6.53 -23.72
C PRO A 687 -4.35 7.54 -22.80
N ALA A 688 -4.82 8.80 -22.75
CA ALA A 688 -4.32 9.79 -21.80
C ALA A 688 -4.57 9.37 -20.35
N LEU A 689 -5.75 8.82 -20.01
CA LEU A 689 -6.00 8.26 -18.68
C LEU A 689 -5.04 7.12 -18.32
N ALA A 690 -4.78 6.20 -19.24
CA ALA A 690 -3.82 5.11 -19.01
C ALA A 690 -2.40 5.66 -18.80
N ALA A 691 -2.01 6.67 -19.59
CA ALA A 691 -0.71 7.35 -19.46
C ALA A 691 -0.58 8.09 -18.12
N GLY A 692 -1.62 8.81 -17.72
CA GLY A 692 -1.69 9.48 -16.42
C GLY A 692 -1.61 8.48 -15.26
N ALA A 693 -2.25 7.32 -15.37
CA ALA A 693 -2.15 6.26 -14.36
C ALA A 693 -0.73 5.67 -14.27
N ALA A 694 -0.11 5.35 -15.41
CA ALA A 694 1.26 4.87 -15.46
C ALA A 694 2.24 5.88 -14.84
N SER A 695 2.08 7.16 -15.20
CA SER A 695 2.89 8.27 -14.66
C SER A 695 2.69 8.49 -13.16
N ALA A 696 1.44 8.42 -12.69
CA ALA A 696 1.11 8.57 -11.27
C ALA A 696 1.83 7.52 -10.41
N VAL A 697 1.77 6.26 -10.83
CA VAL A 697 2.44 5.15 -10.13
C VAL A 697 3.94 5.21 -10.29
N MET A 698 4.44 5.65 -11.45
CA MET A 698 5.86 5.88 -11.65
C MET A 698 6.41 6.95 -10.69
N GLY A 699 5.63 7.99 -10.38
CA GLY A 699 5.98 8.98 -9.35
C GLY A 699 5.91 8.45 -7.91
N GLU A 700 5.23 7.32 -7.67
CA GLU A 700 5.27 6.57 -6.40
C GLU A 700 6.52 5.66 -6.34
N LEU A 701 7.10 5.30 -7.50
CA LEU A 701 8.28 4.46 -7.56
C LEU A 701 9.53 5.26 -7.15
N PRO A 702 10.30 4.75 -6.18
CA PRO A 702 11.48 5.42 -5.67
C PRO A 702 12.66 5.41 -6.65
N GLY A 703 13.58 6.35 -6.46
CA GLY A 703 14.73 6.61 -7.33
C GLY A 703 14.37 7.22 -8.68
N GLN A 704 13.09 7.43 -8.98
CA GLN A 704 12.63 7.86 -10.30
C GLN A 704 12.43 9.36 -10.36
N THR A 705 13.27 10.05 -11.14
CA THR A 705 12.99 11.41 -11.62
C THR A 705 12.09 11.33 -12.85
N HIS A 706 10.93 10.69 -12.74
CA HIS A 706 9.86 10.99 -13.67
C HIS A 706 9.37 12.39 -13.31
N GLY A 707 9.24 13.31 -14.26
CA GLY A 707 9.09 14.76 -14.01
C GLY A 707 7.91 15.21 -13.13
N PHE A 708 7.14 14.28 -12.54
CA PHE A 708 5.98 14.55 -11.70
C PHE A 708 6.02 13.77 -10.38
N PRO A 709 5.77 14.42 -9.23
CA PRO A 709 5.60 13.75 -7.95
C PRO A 709 4.28 12.94 -7.90
N ALA A 710 4.24 11.90 -7.07
CA ALA A 710 3.04 11.09 -6.84
C ALA A 710 1.81 11.93 -6.45
N PRO A 711 0.64 11.68 -7.05
CA PRO A 711 -0.60 12.32 -6.65
C PRO A 711 -1.11 11.79 -5.32
N HIS A 712 -1.79 12.63 -4.54
CA HIS A 712 -2.41 12.24 -3.28
C HIS A 712 -3.93 12.06 -3.44
N SER A 713 -4.45 10.90 -3.03
CA SER A 713 -5.89 10.60 -3.00
C SER A 713 -6.54 10.95 -1.65
N CYS A 714 -7.87 10.89 -1.60
CA CYS A 714 -8.68 10.99 -0.40
C CYS A 714 -9.82 9.95 -0.41
N SER A 715 -10.37 9.61 0.75
CA SER A 715 -11.58 8.78 0.86
C SER A 715 -12.76 9.47 0.18
N THR A 716 -13.56 8.71 -0.57
CA THR A 716 -14.78 9.22 -1.25
C THR A 716 -16.06 8.85 -0.52
N HIS A 717 -15.95 7.95 0.45
CA HIS A 717 -17.06 7.51 1.28
C HIS A 717 -16.69 7.67 2.74
N ASP A 718 -17.70 7.94 3.56
CA ASP A 718 -17.56 7.83 5.01
C ASP A 718 -17.56 6.34 5.38
N LEU A 719 -16.58 5.93 6.18
CA LEU A 719 -16.49 4.57 6.73
C LEU A 719 -16.75 4.63 8.23
N GLY A 720 -17.53 3.67 8.73
CA GLY A 720 -17.98 3.71 10.10
C GLY A 720 -18.43 2.36 10.64
N LEU A 721 -19.00 2.44 11.83
CA LEU A 721 -19.52 1.32 12.60
C LEU A 721 -21.02 1.49 12.84
N LEU A 722 -21.77 0.40 12.80
CA LEU A 722 -23.15 0.36 13.26
C LEU A 722 -23.19 -0.19 14.69
N ILE A 723 -23.60 0.65 15.64
CA ILE A 723 -23.65 0.30 17.07
C ILE A 723 -25.10 -0.04 17.45
N ARG A 724 -25.30 -1.17 18.13
CA ARG A 724 -26.57 -1.56 18.76
C ARG A 724 -26.42 -1.47 20.27
N ASP A 725 -27.07 -0.50 20.90
CA ASP A 725 -27.19 -0.43 22.36
C ASP A 725 -28.37 -1.29 22.80
N GLY A 726 -28.17 -2.21 23.75
CA GLY A 726 -29.21 -3.10 24.28
C GLY A 726 -30.43 -2.37 24.87
N LYS A 727 -30.31 -1.07 25.19
CA LYS A 727 -31.43 -0.23 25.65
C LYS A 727 -32.20 0.46 24.52
N GLN A 728 -31.63 0.60 23.32
CA GLN A 728 -32.23 1.34 22.21
C GLN A 728 -32.78 0.40 21.14
N LYS A 729 -34.04 0.63 20.73
CA LYS A 729 -34.69 -0.18 19.67
C LYS A 729 -34.07 0.00 18.27
N ARG A 730 -33.26 1.05 18.04
CA ARG A 730 -32.68 1.36 16.72
C ARG A 730 -31.15 1.44 16.78
N PRO A 731 -30.43 0.82 15.83
CA PRO A 731 -28.98 0.94 15.73
C PRO A 731 -28.57 2.37 15.37
N ARG A 732 -27.40 2.80 15.86
CA ARG A 732 -26.80 4.11 15.58
C ARG A 732 -25.58 3.96 14.67
N THR A 733 -25.56 4.72 13.59
CA THR A 733 -24.39 4.88 12.72
C THR A 733 -23.36 5.80 13.36
N VAL A 734 -22.09 5.36 13.38
CA VAL A 734 -20.96 6.14 13.86
C VAL A 734 -19.89 6.23 12.77
N PRO A 735 -19.74 7.37 12.08
CA PRO A 735 -18.64 7.58 11.16
C PRO A 735 -17.31 7.59 11.93
N VAL A 736 -16.32 6.88 11.42
CA VAL A 736 -14.97 6.77 12.01
C VAL A 736 -13.93 7.42 11.11
N LEU A 737 -14.03 7.18 9.80
CA LEU A 737 -13.17 7.77 8.79
C LEU A 737 -14.07 8.54 7.81
N PRO A 738 -14.20 9.87 7.97
CA PRO A 738 -15.04 10.69 7.11
C PRO A 738 -14.54 10.72 5.65
N ARG A 739 -15.43 11.04 4.72
CA ARG A 739 -15.07 11.39 3.34
C ARG A 739 -14.05 12.54 3.30
N ALA A 740 -13.34 12.67 2.19
CA ALA A 740 -12.24 13.62 1.98
C ALA A 740 -11.05 13.46 2.94
N THR A 741 -10.92 12.31 3.62
CA THR A 741 -9.73 11.99 4.43
C THR A 741 -8.58 11.60 3.49
N LYS A 742 -7.45 12.31 3.56
CA LYS A 742 -6.24 12.00 2.76
C LYS A 742 -5.81 10.53 2.96
N LEU A 743 -5.50 9.84 1.87
CA LEU A 743 -5.07 8.43 1.88
C LEU A 743 -3.55 8.28 1.70
N PRO A 744 -2.93 7.22 2.26
CA PRO A 744 -3.53 6.23 3.17
C PRO A 744 -3.92 6.85 4.52
N ALA A 745 -4.90 6.26 5.20
CA ALA A 745 -5.47 6.79 6.43
C ALA A 745 -5.70 5.71 7.47
N ARG A 746 -5.55 6.07 8.75
CA ARG A 746 -5.80 5.18 9.88
C ARG A 746 -6.53 5.91 11.00
N LYS A 747 -7.59 5.31 11.53
CA LYS A 747 -8.37 5.83 12.65
C LYS A 747 -8.82 4.69 13.57
N SER A 748 -8.67 4.89 14.88
CA SER A 748 -9.16 3.96 15.89
C SER A 748 -10.43 4.50 16.58
N ARG A 749 -11.26 3.57 17.06
CA ARG A 749 -12.48 3.86 17.80
C ARG A 749 -12.66 2.84 18.92
N ARG A 750 -12.80 3.34 20.16
CA ARG A 750 -13.19 2.50 21.31
C ARG A 750 -14.59 1.94 21.12
N LEU A 751 -14.71 0.63 21.32
CA LEU A 751 -15.97 -0.11 21.29
C LEU A 751 -16.64 -0.05 22.66
N LEU A 752 -17.97 -0.16 22.68
CA LEU A 752 -18.71 -0.30 23.93
C LEU A 752 -18.51 -1.71 24.48
N GLN A 753 -18.38 -1.83 25.80
CA GLN A 753 -18.32 -3.14 26.43
C GLN A 753 -19.65 -3.88 26.26
N PRO A 754 -19.62 -5.17 25.85
CA PRO A 754 -20.82 -5.99 25.83
C PRO A 754 -21.34 -6.24 27.25
N GLN A 755 -22.63 -6.56 27.38
CA GLN A 755 -23.15 -7.07 28.65
C GLN A 755 -22.58 -8.47 28.93
N PRO A 756 -22.43 -8.87 30.21
CA PRO A 756 -21.97 -10.22 30.57
C PRO A 756 -22.78 -11.31 29.85
N GLY A 757 -22.09 -12.26 29.20
CA GLY A 757 -22.71 -13.35 28.44
C GLY A 757 -23.18 -13.00 27.02
N GLN A 758 -22.97 -11.78 26.52
CA GLN A 758 -23.21 -11.41 25.13
C GLN A 758 -21.91 -11.38 24.32
N ARG A 759 -21.92 -12.03 23.15
CA ARG A 759 -20.81 -11.91 22.20
C ARG A 759 -20.89 -10.57 21.47
N PRO A 760 -19.87 -9.70 21.56
CA PRO A 760 -19.86 -8.45 20.82
C PRO A 760 -19.79 -8.71 19.31
N SER A 761 -20.43 -7.84 18.52
CA SER A 761 -20.37 -7.89 17.07
C SER A 761 -20.04 -6.52 16.50
N LEU A 762 -19.14 -6.50 15.52
CA LEU A 762 -18.72 -5.31 14.79
C LEU A 762 -19.39 -5.32 13.41
N THR A 763 -20.36 -4.44 13.19
CA THR A 763 -20.93 -4.23 11.85
C THR A 763 -20.27 -3.02 11.19
N LEU A 764 -19.57 -3.27 10.09
CA LEU A 764 -18.95 -2.22 9.27
C LEU A 764 -19.95 -1.64 8.29
N ILE A 765 -19.88 -0.34 8.09
CA ILE A 765 -20.76 0.40 7.18
C ILE A 765 -19.97 1.43 6.37
N GLU A 766 -20.45 1.69 5.17
CA GLU A 766 -19.94 2.69 4.24
C GLU A 766 -21.09 3.59 3.79
N SER A 767 -20.85 4.90 3.64
CA SER A 767 -21.87 5.80 3.09
C SER A 767 -22.25 5.39 1.67
N ALA A 768 -23.50 5.61 1.28
CA ALA A 768 -24.01 5.32 -0.05
C ALA A 768 -24.57 6.59 -0.68
N GLY A 769 -24.38 6.72 -1.99
CA GLY A 769 -24.77 7.90 -2.74
C GLY A 769 -23.88 9.11 -2.46
N TRP A 770 -24.02 10.13 -3.28
CA TRP A 770 -23.10 11.26 -3.28
C TRP A 770 -23.41 12.30 -2.19
N GLN A 771 -24.64 12.33 -1.66
CA GLN A 771 -25.02 13.23 -0.55
C GLN A 771 -24.57 12.71 0.82
N GLY A 772 -24.27 11.41 0.96
CA GLY A 772 -23.81 10.83 2.24
C GLY A 772 -24.88 10.51 3.26
N ASP A 773 -26.16 10.68 2.92
CA ASP A 773 -27.27 10.51 3.85
C ASP A 773 -27.70 9.04 4.02
N ALA A 774 -27.26 8.16 3.11
CA ALA A 774 -27.54 6.73 3.14
C ALA A 774 -26.30 5.93 3.55
N TRP A 775 -26.51 4.72 4.09
CA TRP A 775 -25.45 3.82 4.54
C TRP A 775 -25.72 2.40 4.06
N ARG A 776 -24.65 1.70 3.66
CA ARG A 776 -24.67 0.27 3.31
C ARG A 776 -23.83 -0.52 4.30
N SER A 777 -24.21 -1.76 4.59
CA SER A 777 -23.37 -2.67 5.37
C SER A 777 -22.27 -3.26 4.48
N LEU A 778 -21.04 -3.27 4.99
CA LEU A 778 -19.92 -4.01 4.40
C LEU A 778 -19.86 -5.45 4.94
N GLY A 779 -20.52 -5.72 6.07
CA GLY A 779 -20.58 -7.01 6.72
C GLY A 779 -20.58 -6.90 8.23
N ASN A 780 -20.79 -8.05 8.89
CA ASN A 780 -20.75 -8.17 10.34
C ASN A 780 -19.67 -9.17 10.74
N PHE A 781 -18.91 -8.83 11.78
CA PHE A 781 -17.88 -9.68 12.35
C PHE A 781 -18.18 -9.95 13.82
N HIS A 782 -18.20 -11.21 14.22
CA HIS A 782 -18.37 -11.59 15.62
C HIS A 782 -17.01 -11.58 16.31
N LEU A 783 -16.93 -10.79 17.38
CA LEU A 783 -15.74 -10.72 18.21
C LEU A 783 -15.76 -11.88 19.23
N PRO A 784 -14.59 -12.37 19.64
CA PRO A 784 -14.47 -13.34 20.72
C PRO A 784 -15.02 -12.75 22.03
N GLU A 785 -15.30 -13.64 22.99
CA GLU A 785 -15.70 -13.24 24.34
C GLU A 785 -14.57 -12.42 24.98
N HIS A 786 -14.92 -11.30 25.60
CA HIS A 786 -13.99 -10.34 26.17
C HIS A 786 -14.45 -9.95 27.58
N ASP A 787 -13.77 -10.49 28.59
CA ASP A 787 -14.13 -10.33 30.00
C ASP A 787 -13.32 -9.23 30.72
N ALA A 788 -12.53 -8.43 29.99
CA ALA A 788 -11.63 -7.45 30.60
C ALA A 788 -12.29 -6.06 30.80
N GLU A 789 -11.88 -5.36 31.88
CA GLU A 789 -12.38 -4.03 32.26
C GLU A 789 -12.08 -2.91 31.26
N ALA A 790 -11.09 -3.06 30.37
CA ALA A 790 -10.82 -2.07 29.34
C ALA A 790 -11.57 -2.38 28.03
N PRO A 791 -12.15 -1.38 27.36
CA PRO A 791 -12.87 -1.57 26.10
C PRO A 791 -11.91 -1.88 24.95
N LEU A 792 -12.33 -2.80 24.06
CA LEU A 792 -11.64 -3.06 22.79
C LEU A 792 -11.60 -1.82 21.89
N GLU A 793 -10.59 -1.72 21.03
CA GLU A 793 -10.44 -0.63 20.04
C GLU A 793 -10.48 -1.17 18.61
N ALA A 794 -11.48 -0.75 17.83
CA ALA A 794 -11.51 -1.03 16.39
C ALA A 794 -10.64 -0.02 15.63
N VAL A 795 -9.67 -0.53 14.88
CA VAL A 795 -8.74 0.23 14.03
C VAL A 795 -9.16 0.05 12.58
N LEU A 796 -9.57 1.14 11.93
CA LEU A 796 -9.90 1.18 10.51
C LEU A 796 -8.73 1.82 9.76
N GLU A 797 -8.17 1.10 8.80
CA GLU A 797 -7.11 1.55 7.93
C GLU A 797 -7.57 1.49 6.46
N VAL A 798 -7.35 2.55 5.71
CA VAL A 798 -7.61 2.60 4.28
C VAL A 798 -6.27 2.80 3.58
N ASP A 799 -5.90 1.82 2.76
CA ASP A 799 -4.62 1.83 2.06
C ASP A 799 -4.60 2.80 0.86
N ALA A 800 -3.46 2.84 0.16
CA ALA A 800 -3.30 3.69 -1.02
C ALA A 800 -4.29 3.34 -2.16
N ASN A 801 -4.77 2.09 -2.23
CA ASN A 801 -5.77 1.62 -3.21
C ASN A 801 -7.21 1.99 -2.82
N GLY A 802 -7.41 2.59 -1.64
CA GLY A 802 -8.72 2.91 -1.11
C GLY A 802 -9.45 1.71 -0.50
N LEU A 803 -8.73 0.63 -0.19
CA LEU A 803 -9.30 -0.59 0.41
C LEU A 803 -9.21 -0.54 1.94
N LEU A 804 -10.33 -0.84 2.58
CA LEU A 804 -10.46 -0.92 4.04
C LEU A 804 -9.87 -2.23 4.58
N LYS A 805 -9.01 -2.09 5.58
CA LYS A 805 -8.53 -3.12 6.51
C LYS A 805 -9.01 -2.76 7.91
N VAL A 806 -9.47 -3.76 8.67
CA VAL A 806 -9.94 -3.55 10.04
C VAL A 806 -9.25 -4.51 10.99
N GLY A 807 -8.74 -3.98 12.09
CA GLY A 807 -8.23 -4.73 13.23
C GLY A 807 -9.01 -4.37 14.50
N VAL A 808 -9.08 -5.30 15.46
CA VAL A 808 -9.61 -5.03 16.80
C VAL A 808 -8.50 -5.27 17.82
N HIS A 809 -8.05 -4.20 18.44
CA HIS A 809 -6.98 -4.18 19.41
C HIS A 809 -7.54 -4.32 20.83
N ASP A 810 -7.02 -5.27 21.59
CA ASP A 810 -7.23 -5.36 23.02
C ASP A 810 -6.12 -4.60 23.75
N PRO A 811 -6.43 -3.45 24.38
CA PRO A 811 -5.41 -2.63 25.05
C PRO A 811 -4.79 -3.31 26.28
N ASN A 812 -5.40 -4.35 26.85
CA ASN A 812 -4.85 -5.04 28.03
C ASN A 812 -3.78 -6.05 27.64
N THR A 813 -4.03 -6.82 26.58
CA THR A 813 -3.12 -7.88 26.12
C THR A 813 -2.15 -7.39 25.04
N GLY A 814 -2.47 -6.28 24.38
CA GLY A 814 -1.77 -5.80 23.19
C GLY A 814 -2.08 -6.61 21.92
N HIS A 815 -2.96 -7.61 22.02
CA HIS A 815 -3.34 -8.47 20.91
C HIS A 815 -4.20 -7.69 19.91
N VAL A 816 -3.92 -7.86 18.61
CA VAL A 816 -4.73 -7.31 17.52
C VAL A 816 -5.36 -8.46 16.76
N GLN A 817 -6.69 -8.47 16.70
CA GLN A 817 -7.43 -9.43 15.90
C GLN A 817 -7.78 -8.81 14.55
N ARG A 818 -7.28 -9.39 13.46
CA ARG A 818 -7.63 -8.97 12.11
C ARG A 818 -9.06 -9.39 11.76
N VAL A 819 -9.84 -8.44 11.25
CA VAL A 819 -11.15 -8.71 10.68
C VAL A 819 -10.94 -9.15 9.22
N PRO A 820 -11.56 -10.26 8.77
CA PRO A 820 -11.52 -10.66 7.37
C PRO A 820 -11.99 -9.53 6.44
N PRO A 821 -11.58 -9.52 5.17
CA PRO A 821 -11.97 -8.47 4.26
C PRO A 821 -13.50 -8.36 4.13
N LEU A 822 -14.03 -7.16 4.39
CA LEU A 822 -15.45 -6.84 4.28
C LEU A 822 -15.63 -5.72 3.24
N PRO A 823 -16.50 -5.89 2.23
CA PRO A 823 -17.29 -7.08 1.93
C PRO A 823 -16.41 -8.25 1.51
N THR A 824 -16.93 -9.46 1.73
CA THR A 824 -16.26 -10.71 1.38
C THR A 824 -15.86 -10.70 -0.10
N PRO A 825 -14.63 -11.13 -0.44
CA PRO A 825 -14.20 -11.24 -1.83
C PRO A 825 -15.13 -12.15 -2.65
N MET A 826 -15.31 -11.86 -3.95
CA MET A 826 -16.17 -12.64 -4.85
C MET A 826 -15.50 -13.92 -5.35
N ILE A 827 -14.17 -13.92 -5.39
CA ILE A 827 -13.34 -15.09 -5.67
C ILE A 827 -12.61 -15.46 -4.38
N ASP A 828 -12.70 -16.72 -3.97
CA ASP A 828 -11.94 -17.21 -2.82
C ASP A 828 -10.45 -17.22 -3.15
N GLU A 829 -9.61 -16.89 -2.16
CA GLU A 829 -8.16 -16.81 -2.36
C GLU A 829 -7.55 -18.14 -2.83
N ALA A 830 -8.11 -19.26 -2.35
CA ALA A 830 -7.74 -20.61 -2.78
C ALA A 830 -8.05 -20.89 -4.27
N ASP A 831 -9.02 -20.20 -4.86
CA ASP A 831 -9.43 -20.39 -6.26
C ASP A 831 -8.62 -19.51 -7.24
N LEU A 832 -7.91 -18.48 -6.75
CA LEU A 832 -7.15 -17.55 -7.59
C LEU A 832 -6.15 -18.26 -8.53
N PRO A 833 -5.34 -19.24 -8.08
CA PRO A 833 -4.39 -19.94 -8.97
C PRO A 833 -5.08 -20.69 -10.11
N THR A 834 -6.23 -21.32 -9.83
CA THR A 834 -7.02 -22.06 -10.83
C THR A 834 -7.55 -21.13 -11.91
N TRP A 835 -8.11 -19.98 -11.52
CA TRP A 835 -8.59 -18.98 -12.47
C TRP A 835 -7.45 -18.37 -13.29
N ARG A 836 -6.31 -18.06 -12.65
CA ARG A 836 -5.10 -17.55 -13.34
C ARG A 836 -4.63 -18.51 -14.43
N ALA A 837 -4.49 -19.80 -14.12
CA ALA A 837 -4.06 -20.81 -15.07
C ALA A 837 -5.03 -20.94 -16.26
N TRP A 838 -6.34 -20.86 -16.01
CA TRP A 838 -7.35 -20.91 -17.06
C TRP A 838 -7.30 -19.67 -17.97
N ILE A 839 -7.20 -18.47 -17.40
CA ILE A 839 -7.06 -17.21 -18.14
C ILE A 839 -5.78 -17.25 -18.99
N GLU A 840 -4.68 -17.72 -18.42
CA GLU A 840 -3.40 -17.83 -19.12
C GLU A 840 -3.47 -18.78 -20.32
N LYS A 841 -4.04 -19.98 -20.16
CA LYS A 841 -4.25 -20.92 -21.26
C LYS A 841 -5.12 -20.32 -22.37
N THR A 842 -6.21 -19.67 -21.98
CA THR A 842 -7.20 -19.11 -22.92
C THR A 842 -6.64 -17.95 -23.71
N THR A 843 -5.82 -17.11 -23.07
CA THR A 843 -5.21 -15.94 -23.73
C THR A 843 -4.00 -16.30 -24.57
N ARG A 844 -3.16 -17.28 -24.17
CA ARG A 844 -1.97 -17.72 -24.94
C ARG A 844 -2.30 -18.29 -26.32
N ASN A 845 -3.45 -18.95 -26.48
CA ASN A 845 -3.85 -19.60 -27.73
C ASN A 845 -4.26 -18.62 -28.85
N GLN A 846 -4.21 -17.31 -28.61
CA GLN A 846 -4.37 -16.30 -29.64
C GLN A 846 -3.01 -15.70 -30.02
N PRO A 847 -2.71 -15.47 -31.31
CA PRO A 847 -1.50 -14.73 -31.67
C PRO A 847 -1.49 -13.35 -30.97
N PRO A 848 -0.31 -12.82 -30.57
CA PRO A 848 -0.18 -11.39 -30.26
C PRO A 848 -0.58 -10.56 -31.49
N ALA A 849 -1.10 -9.35 -31.22
CA ALA A 849 -1.74 -8.47 -32.19
C ALA A 849 -0.83 -7.93 -33.28
#